data_AF-Q6LRA0-F1
#
_entry.id   AF-Q6LRA0-F1
#
_cell.length_a   1.000
_cell.length_b   1.000
_cell.length_c   1.000
_cell.angle_alpha   90.00
_cell.angle_beta   90.00
_cell.angle_gamma   90.00
#
_symmetry.space_group_name_H-M   'P 1'
#
loop_
_entity.id
_entity.type
_entity.pdbx_description
1 polymer ?
#
loop_
_entity_poly.entity_id
_entity_poly.type
_entity_poly.pdbx_seq_one_letter_code
_entity_poly.pdbx_strand_id
1 'polypeptide(L)'
;MNQYLAITSRGLENLLAEELEQLGAQSIQVVHAGVRFKADQSTAYRCCLWTRISSRIIQVLSEFTVRDDMDLYLGAAAINWTEYFSNATRIVVDFNGTNREIRNSQYGAMKVKDAIVDRFTKADLRRPNIDREQPDLRIHMRLSGEKGVLGLDMAGSGLHQRGYRTEAGRAPLRETHAAALVLKSGWTPGQPLLDPMCGSGTLLIEAAMMAADIAPGLKRKRWGFESIKDFDKDAWLEIHAEASVKARRGPAKVQTKFFGFELEHRILAIARDNAGRAGVKELINFQQGDATELKAPEGFDAGIVICNPPYGERLGTTPELISLYTELGNRLKLAFAGSSASIYSGSNELLSCLRMRADKQFKLPNGALDCVLKTYLITAGSVKKEEGEAEGHVEQENVAPDFANRLKKNITKLNKWAKKEGIDCYRIYDADLPNYNAAIDKYNDYLIIQEYAAPKTVPEEIARRRIMDVLRATIEVTGVQTDKVILKVRERQKGKNQYQKLSNAERHIIVNEYGVDLKVNLYDYLDTGLFLDHRITRKMLGDMAKGKDFLNLFAYTGSASVHAACGGAKSTTTIDMSNTYLGWAQENMELNNQVGDQHEFIQADCLQWLQEVDDTFDLIFIDPPTFSNSKRMKQTFDIQRDHIMLMENLKRMLRTDGKIVFSNNKRQFKMDLEKLNELGLDAKNISDKTLPMDFAKNKHIHNSWIITHKED
;
A
#
# COMPACT_ATOMS: atom_id res chain seq x y z
N MET A 1 26.08 39.21 -14.72
CA MET A 1 25.04 38.24 -14.29
C MET A 1 25.59 36.84 -14.45
N ASN A 2 25.41 36.00 -13.44
CA ASN A 2 25.86 34.62 -13.43
C ASN A 2 24.74 33.70 -13.96
N GLN A 3 25.12 32.50 -14.38
CA GLN A 3 24.18 31.47 -14.80
C GLN A 3 23.85 30.55 -13.62
N TYR A 4 22.58 30.21 -13.50
CA TYR A 4 22.06 29.36 -12.43
C TYR A 4 21.20 28.22 -12.98
N LEU A 5 21.10 27.16 -12.19
CA LEU A 5 20.19 26.04 -12.39
C LEU A 5 19.37 25.82 -11.11
N ALA A 6 18.07 26.10 -11.16
CA ALA A 6 17.14 25.73 -10.11
C ALA A 6 16.63 24.30 -10.35
N ILE A 7 16.76 23.41 -9.36
CA ILE A 7 16.38 21.99 -9.47
C ILE A 7 14.99 21.81 -8.88
N THR A 8 14.10 21.08 -9.57
CA THR A 8 12.76 20.75 -9.04
C THR A 8 12.33 19.33 -9.40
N SER A 9 11.19 18.89 -8.89
CA SER A 9 10.58 17.63 -9.29
C SER A 9 10.06 17.70 -10.72
N ARG A 10 10.05 16.55 -11.40
CA ARG A 10 9.46 16.43 -12.75
C ARG A 10 7.99 16.89 -12.73
N GLY A 11 7.62 17.72 -13.70
CA GLY A 11 6.28 18.31 -13.83
C GLY A 11 6.14 19.70 -13.21
N LEU A 12 7.13 20.15 -12.43
CA LEU A 12 7.12 21.48 -11.78
C LEU A 12 7.94 22.53 -12.53
N GLU A 13 8.60 22.19 -13.63
CA GLU A 13 9.58 23.06 -14.28
C GLU A 13 8.95 24.36 -14.81
N ASN A 14 7.77 24.28 -15.44
CA ASN A 14 7.07 25.47 -15.91
C ASN A 14 6.57 26.35 -14.75
N LEU A 15 6.09 25.74 -13.66
CA LEU A 15 5.65 26.48 -12.48
C LEU A 15 6.83 27.20 -11.79
N LEU A 16 8.00 26.54 -11.75
CA LEU A 16 9.23 27.14 -11.25
C LEU A 16 9.73 28.25 -12.18
N ALA A 17 9.58 28.11 -13.50
CA ALA A 17 9.98 29.14 -14.46
C ALA A 17 9.19 30.43 -14.23
N GLU A 18 7.86 30.33 -14.10
CA GLU A 18 6.98 31.47 -13.76
C GLU A 18 7.37 32.11 -12.42
N GLU A 19 7.65 31.30 -11.39
CA GLU A 19 8.10 31.81 -10.08
C GLU A 19 9.43 32.57 -10.18
N LEU A 20 10.41 32.02 -10.91
CA LEU A 20 11.72 32.66 -11.06
C LEU A 20 11.62 33.98 -11.83
N GLU A 21 10.77 34.04 -12.86
CA GLU A 21 10.50 35.28 -13.61
C GLU A 21 9.94 36.38 -12.68
N GLN A 22 8.97 36.03 -11.84
CA GLN A 22 8.38 36.94 -10.85
C GLN A 22 9.40 37.44 -9.82
N LEU A 23 10.44 36.65 -9.53
CA LEU A 23 11.54 37.02 -8.63
C LEU A 23 12.64 37.85 -9.31
N GLY A 24 12.51 38.13 -10.60
CA GLY A 24 13.42 38.96 -11.39
C GLY A 24 14.49 38.19 -12.15
N ALA A 25 14.42 36.86 -12.19
CA ALA A 25 15.33 36.05 -13.00
C ALA A 25 15.15 36.32 -14.50
N GLN A 26 16.23 36.24 -15.26
CA GLN A 26 16.25 36.51 -16.69
C GLN A 26 16.71 35.28 -17.49
N SER A 27 16.54 35.32 -18.82
CA SER A 27 16.98 34.23 -19.72
C SER A 27 16.50 32.84 -19.26
N ILE A 28 15.22 32.75 -18.91
CA ILE A 28 14.62 31.56 -18.29
C ILE A 28 14.46 30.46 -19.35
N GLN A 29 15.03 29.30 -19.06
CA GLN A 29 14.97 28.13 -19.93
C GLN A 29 14.63 26.88 -19.11
N VAL A 30 13.46 26.31 -19.37
CA VAL A 30 13.03 25.04 -18.80
C VAL A 30 13.94 23.91 -19.33
N VAL A 31 14.43 23.08 -18.40
CA VAL A 31 15.23 21.88 -18.70
C VAL A 31 14.65 20.69 -17.95
N HIS A 32 15.13 19.47 -18.20
CA HIS A 32 14.63 18.31 -17.48
C HIS A 32 14.83 18.44 -15.95
N ALA A 33 13.76 18.36 -15.15
CA ALA A 33 13.78 18.48 -13.70
C ALA A 33 14.48 19.76 -13.17
N GLY A 34 14.34 20.88 -13.88
CA GLY A 34 14.88 22.15 -13.45
C GLY A 34 14.66 23.31 -14.42
N VAL A 35 15.18 24.47 -14.07
CA VAL A 35 15.12 25.70 -14.87
C VAL A 35 16.47 26.37 -14.84
N ARG A 36 17.02 26.67 -16.01
CA ARG A 36 18.19 27.52 -16.17
C ARG A 36 17.76 28.97 -16.23
N PHE A 37 18.53 29.85 -15.60
CA PHE A 37 18.26 31.29 -15.63
C PHE A 37 19.56 32.06 -15.41
N LYS A 38 19.53 33.35 -15.72
CA LYS A 38 20.56 34.33 -15.37
C LYS A 38 20.05 35.25 -14.29
N ALA A 39 20.91 35.60 -13.36
CA ALA A 39 20.60 36.55 -12.30
C ALA A 39 21.87 37.32 -11.92
N ASP A 40 21.70 38.55 -11.45
CA ASP A 40 22.70 39.17 -10.60
C ASP A 40 22.68 38.54 -9.21
N GLN A 41 23.60 38.94 -8.35
CA GLN A 41 23.80 38.32 -7.05
C GLN A 41 22.60 38.56 -6.12
N SER A 42 22.09 39.80 -6.08
CA SER A 42 20.89 40.17 -5.32
C SER A 42 19.65 39.38 -5.75
N THR A 43 19.43 39.21 -7.07
CA THR A 43 18.33 38.39 -7.59
C THR A 43 18.53 36.91 -7.25
N ALA A 44 19.75 36.39 -7.29
CA ALA A 44 20.02 35.02 -6.88
C ALA A 44 19.72 34.76 -5.39
N TYR A 45 20.06 35.71 -4.51
CA TYR A 45 19.69 35.66 -3.10
C TYR A 45 18.17 35.71 -2.90
N ARG A 46 17.49 36.60 -3.64
CA ARG A 46 16.02 36.68 -3.63
C ARG A 46 15.39 35.36 -4.09
N CYS A 47 15.88 34.77 -5.17
CA CYS A 47 15.45 33.44 -5.63
C CYS A 47 15.63 32.37 -4.55
N CYS A 48 16.78 32.34 -3.86
CA CYS A 48 17.03 31.40 -2.77
C CYS A 48 16.05 31.57 -1.61
N LEU A 49 15.81 32.82 -1.20
CA LEU A 49 14.95 33.17 -0.08
C LEU A 49 13.46 32.91 -0.34
N TRP A 50 12.99 33.21 -1.56
CA TRP A 50 11.57 33.29 -1.89
C TRP A 50 11.00 32.10 -2.64
N THR A 51 11.82 31.31 -3.35
CA THR A 51 11.30 30.16 -4.11
C THR A 51 10.58 29.15 -3.22
N ARG A 52 9.35 28.82 -3.60
CA ARG A 52 8.54 27.76 -3.00
C ARG A 52 8.71 26.45 -3.72
N ILE A 53 9.05 26.48 -5.01
CA ILE A 53 9.02 25.30 -5.88
C ILE A 53 10.39 24.65 -6.01
N SER A 54 11.47 25.44 -6.03
CA SER A 54 12.81 24.91 -6.18
C SER A 54 13.22 24.08 -4.97
N SER A 55 13.96 23.01 -5.23
CA SER A 55 14.59 22.16 -4.22
C SER A 55 16.01 22.60 -3.89
N ARG A 56 16.72 23.18 -4.87
CA ARG A 56 18.10 23.69 -4.78
C ARG A 56 18.30 24.75 -5.86
N ILE A 57 19.15 25.74 -5.60
CA ILE A 57 19.62 26.69 -6.62
C ILE A 57 21.12 26.53 -6.75
N ILE A 58 21.58 26.22 -7.95
CA ILE A 58 23.00 25.96 -8.25
C ILE A 58 23.54 27.11 -9.08
N GLN A 59 24.61 27.77 -8.63
CA GLN A 59 25.40 28.65 -9.49
C GLN A 59 26.27 27.79 -10.41
N VAL A 60 26.03 27.87 -11.72
CA VAL A 60 26.74 27.06 -12.71
C VAL A 60 28.13 27.65 -12.93
N LEU A 61 29.17 26.88 -12.63
CA LEU A 61 30.56 27.28 -12.82
C LEU A 61 31.14 26.73 -14.14
N SER A 62 30.75 25.52 -14.50
CA SER A 62 31.22 24.89 -15.73
C SER A 62 30.22 23.87 -16.26
N GLU A 63 30.21 23.74 -17.59
CA GLU A 63 29.47 22.73 -18.32
C GLU A 63 30.41 22.07 -19.32
N PHE A 64 30.47 20.74 -19.31
CA PHE A 64 31.39 19.98 -20.15
C PHE A 64 30.87 18.58 -20.43
N THR A 65 31.40 17.97 -21.49
CA THR A 65 31.09 16.59 -21.86
C THR A 65 31.85 15.61 -20.96
N VAL A 66 31.17 14.57 -20.49
CA VAL A 66 31.69 13.53 -19.60
C VAL A 66 31.40 12.16 -20.21
N ARG A 67 32.37 11.60 -20.93
CA ARG A 67 32.30 10.24 -21.48
C ARG A 67 32.85 9.23 -20.48
N ASP A 68 33.94 9.58 -19.81
CA ASP A 68 34.60 8.77 -18.78
C ASP A 68 34.94 9.59 -17.51
N ASP A 69 35.65 8.96 -16.58
CA ASP A 69 36.04 9.59 -15.32
C ASP A 69 37.20 10.58 -15.46
N MET A 70 37.97 10.52 -16.56
CA MET A 70 39.05 11.45 -16.87
C MET A 70 38.48 12.77 -17.39
N ASP A 71 37.49 12.73 -18.29
CA ASP A 71 36.72 13.91 -18.70
C ASP A 71 36.12 14.61 -17.46
N LEU A 72 35.55 13.83 -16.53
CA LEU A 72 34.99 14.37 -15.28
C LEU A 72 36.05 15.09 -14.44
N TYR A 73 37.19 14.43 -14.22
CA TYR A 73 38.29 14.98 -13.44
C TYR A 73 38.84 16.26 -14.09
N LEU A 74 39.10 16.24 -15.41
CA LEU A 74 39.65 17.37 -16.14
C LEU A 74 38.69 18.56 -16.15
N GLY A 75 37.41 18.34 -16.38
CA GLY A 75 36.39 19.39 -16.34
C GLY A 75 36.26 20.03 -14.95
N ALA A 76 36.31 19.22 -13.88
CA ALA A 76 36.33 19.73 -12.52
C ALA A 76 37.65 20.47 -12.18
N ALA A 77 38.80 19.97 -12.64
CA ALA A 77 40.11 20.58 -12.40
C ALA A 77 40.32 21.89 -13.21
N ALA A 78 39.54 22.12 -14.27
CA ALA A 78 39.62 23.36 -15.05
C ALA A 78 39.09 24.58 -14.26
N ILE A 79 38.22 24.39 -13.27
CA ILE A 79 37.68 25.47 -12.44
C ILE A 79 38.74 25.96 -11.46
N ASN A 80 38.90 27.29 -11.35
CA ASN A 80 39.78 27.90 -10.36
C ASN A 80 39.11 27.94 -8.96
N TRP A 81 38.97 26.78 -8.31
CA TRP A 81 38.25 26.65 -7.03
C TRP A 81 38.71 27.60 -5.93
N THR A 82 39.98 27.98 -5.94
CA THR A 82 40.57 28.92 -4.99
C THR A 82 39.99 30.33 -5.09
N GLU A 83 39.31 30.69 -6.18
CA GLU A 83 38.55 31.94 -6.31
C GLU A 83 37.18 31.89 -5.62
N TYR A 84 36.62 30.70 -5.41
CA TYR A 84 35.28 30.54 -4.88
C TYR A 84 35.26 30.29 -3.37
N PHE A 85 36.21 29.54 -2.83
CA PHE A 85 36.27 29.27 -1.39
C PHE A 85 37.71 29.05 -0.91
N SER A 86 37.91 29.16 0.40
CA SER A 86 39.21 28.92 1.04
C SER A 86 39.35 27.47 1.50
N ASN A 87 40.57 27.01 1.76
CA ASN A 87 40.80 25.66 2.31
C ASN A 87 40.21 25.43 3.72
N ALA A 88 39.84 26.49 4.44
CA ALA A 88 39.15 26.41 5.72
C ALA A 88 37.65 26.07 5.57
N THR A 89 37.10 26.22 4.36
CA THR A 89 35.70 25.92 4.05
C THR A 89 35.51 24.41 4.05
N ARG A 90 34.60 23.90 4.88
CA ARG A 90 34.21 22.49 4.85
C ARG A 90 33.28 22.26 3.66
N ILE A 91 33.65 21.36 2.77
CA ILE A 91 32.88 21.12 1.56
C ILE A 91 32.34 19.69 1.50
N VAL A 92 31.33 19.48 0.67
CA VAL A 92 30.94 18.15 0.20
C VAL A 92 30.55 18.21 -1.27
N VAL A 93 30.79 17.13 -1.99
CA VAL A 93 30.37 16.98 -3.38
C VAL A 93 29.15 16.07 -3.44
N ASP A 94 28.04 16.60 -3.95
CA ASP A 94 26.83 15.86 -4.28
C ASP A 94 26.81 15.59 -5.79
N PHE A 95 26.85 14.33 -6.19
CA PHE A 95 26.83 13.90 -7.58
C PHE A 95 25.50 13.21 -7.92
N ASN A 96 24.79 13.70 -8.93
CA ASN A 96 23.52 13.17 -9.38
C ASN A 96 23.59 12.74 -10.85
N GLY A 97 23.24 11.48 -11.11
CA GLY A 97 23.22 10.90 -12.46
C GLY A 97 24.28 9.82 -12.65
N THR A 98 24.20 9.14 -13.79
CA THR A 98 25.10 8.06 -14.19
C THR A 98 25.19 8.01 -15.71
N ASN A 99 26.29 7.47 -16.25
CA ASN A 99 26.41 7.09 -17.65
C ASN A 99 27.02 5.67 -17.75
N ARG A 100 27.49 5.29 -18.94
CA ARG A 100 28.08 3.96 -19.19
C ARG A 100 29.32 3.69 -18.33
N GLU A 101 30.15 4.70 -18.09
CA GLU A 101 31.43 4.58 -17.37
C GLU A 101 31.29 4.95 -15.89
N ILE A 102 30.60 6.06 -15.59
CA ILE A 102 30.29 6.54 -14.24
C ILE A 102 28.95 5.93 -13.80
N ARG A 103 29.01 4.68 -13.34
CA ARG A 103 27.82 3.90 -12.91
C ARG A 103 27.41 4.11 -11.46
N ASN A 104 28.24 4.78 -10.66
CA ASN A 104 28.01 5.02 -9.24
C ASN A 104 28.23 6.50 -8.91
N SER A 105 27.21 7.17 -8.34
CA SER A 105 27.28 8.57 -7.98
C SER A 105 28.35 8.88 -6.91
N GLN A 106 28.60 7.98 -5.96
CA GLN A 106 29.65 8.16 -4.96
C GLN A 106 31.04 8.18 -5.60
N TYR A 107 31.26 7.37 -6.64
CA TYR A 107 32.50 7.39 -7.42
C TYR A 107 32.66 8.69 -8.20
N GLY A 108 31.59 9.16 -8.87
CA GLY A 108 31.58 10.46 -9.52
C GLY A 108 31.88 11.62 -8.56
N ALA A 109 31.25 11.63 -7.38
CA ALA A 109 31.51 12.61 -6.34
C ALA A 109 32.97 12.60 -5.86
N MET A 110 33.56 11.40 -5.72
CA MET A 110 34.96 11.22 -5.34
C MET A 110 35.90 11.86 -6.36
N LYS A 111 35.68 11.63 -7.67
CA LYS A 111 36.51 12.18 -8.75
C LYS A 111 36.51 13.70 -8.80
N VAL A 112 35.33 14.31 -8.67
CA VAL A 112 35.21 15.78 -8.57
C VAL A 112 35.93 16.29 -7.32
N LYS A 113 35.77 15.61 -6.18
CA LYS A 113 36.46 15.96 -4.92
C LYS A 113 37.99 15.87 -5.07
N ASP A 114 38.52 14.85 -5.74
CA ASP A 114 39.96 14.72 -5.99
C ASP A 114 40.48 15.87 -6.88
N ALA A 115 39.75 16.19 -7.96
CA ALA A 115 40.09 17.33 -8.82
C ALA A 115 40.14 18.67 -8.08
N ILE A 116 39.20 18.90 -7.15
CA ILE A 116 39.18 20.09 -6.30
C ILE A 116 40.40 20.11 -5.38
N VAL A 117 40.67 19.01 -4.67
CA VAL A 117 41.81 18.91 -3.75
C VAL A 117 43.12 19.16 -4.49
N ASP A 118 43.29 18.56 -5.66
CA ASP A 118 44.50 18.74 -6.49
C ASP A 118 44.67 20.18 -6.96
N ARG A 119 43.59 20.93 -7.17
CA ARG A 119 43.67 22.37 -7.49
C ARG A 119 44.18 23.21 -6.32
N PHE A 120 43.85 22.86 -5.09
CA PHE A 120 44.46 23.51 -3.91
C PHE A 120 45.93 23.09 -3.76
N THR A 121 46.23 21.80 -3.90
CA THR A 121 47.61 21.29 -3.82
C THR A 121 48.53 21.93 -4.87
N LYS A 122 48.08 22.04 -6.13
CA LYS A 122 48.84 22.70 -7.21
C LYS A 122 49.04 24.20 -7.00
N ALA A 123 48.25 24.82 -6.13
CA ALA A 123 48.39 26.22 -5.74
C ALA A 123 49.20 26.38 -4.43
N ASP A 124 49.87 25.32 -3.97
CA ASP A 124 50.60 25.26 -2.70
C ASP A 124 49.74 25.61 -1.46
N LEU A 125 48.43 25.39 -1.57
CA LEU A 125 47.48 25.57 -0.48
C LEU A 125 47.17 24.23 0.20
N ARG A 126 46.85 24.28 1.50
CA ARG A 126 46.29 23.10 2.18
C ARG A 126 45.03 22.62 1.46
N ARG A 127 44.84 21.30 1.40
CA ARG A 127 43.60 20.69 0.90
C ARG A 127 42.37 21.19 1.68
N PRO A 128 41.23 21.42 1.02
CA PRO A 128 40.00 21.76 1.72
C PRO A 128 39.51 20.61 2.60
N ASN A 129 38.79 20.95 3.67
CA ASN A 129 38.21 19.96 4.57
C ASN A 129 36.91 19.38 3.97
N ILE A 130 36.69 18.06 4.11
CA ILE A 130 35.48 17.39 3.63
C ILE A 130 34.60 17.03 4.83
N ASP A 131 33.41 17.61 4.92
CA ASP A 131 32.43 17.34 5.98
C ASP A 131 31.09 16.96 5.33
N ARG A 132 30.69 15.69 5.47
CA ARG A 132 29.43 15.20 4.87
C ARG A 132 28.20 15.56 5.71
N GLU A 133 28.39 15.78 7.00
CA GLU A 133 27.31 16.01 7.97
C GLU A 133 26.95 17.50 8.07
N GLN A 134 27.97 18.36 8.20
CA GLN A 134 27.81 19.80 8.37
C GLN A 134 28.72 20.59 7.40
N PRO A 135 28.60 20.38 6.08
CA PRO A 135 29.36 21.17 5.11
C PRO A 135 28.98 22.65 5.19
N ASP A 136 29.98 23.49 4.98
CA ASP A 136 29.83 24.93 4.78
C ASP A 136 29.35 25.25 3.36
N LEU A 137 29.83 24.47 2.38
CA LEU A 137 29.47 24.61 0.97
C LEU A 137 29.24 23.24 0.32
N ARG A 138 28.15 23.13 -0.45
CA ARG A 138 27.86 21.94 -1.28
C ARG A 138 28.24 22.24 -2.72
N ILE A 139 29.08 21.41 -3.30
CA ILE A 139 29.37 21.41 -4.73
C ILE A 139 28.45 20.40 -5.39
N HIS A 140 27.70 20.85 -6.39
CA HIS A 140 26.73 20.05 -7.09
C HIS A 140 27.25 19.66 -8.47
N MET A 141 27.27 18.36 -8.75
CA MET A 141 27.55 17.84 -10.08
C MET A 141 26.33 17.08 -10.59
N ARG A 142 25.79 17.49 -11.74
CA ARG A 142 24.71 16.79 -12.43
C ARG A 142 25.22 16.22 -13.74
N LEU A 143 25.07 14.91 -13.90
CA LEU A 143 25.34 14.20 -15.15
C LEU A 143 24.01 13.76 -15.79
N SER A 144 23.74 14.23 -17.02
CA SER A 144 22.57 13.86 -17.81
C SER A 144 23.01 13.34 -19.16
N GLY A 145 23.02 12.02 -19.33
CA GLY A 145 23.72 11.39 -20.46
C GLY A 145 25.21 11.67 -20.33
N GLU A 146 25.79 12.31 -21.35
CA GLU A 146 27.20 12.74 -21.34
C GLU A 146 27.36 14.23 -21.01
N LYS A 147 26.28 14.95 -20.68
CA LYS A 147 26.36 16.39 -20.35
C LYS A 147 26.50 16.57 -18.85
N GLY A 148 27.63 17.14 -18.43
CA GLY A 148 27.93 17.49 -17.06
C GLY A 148 27.65 18.97 -16.77
N VAL A 149 27.05 19.26 -15.61
CA VAL A 149 26.89 20.61 -15.07
C VAL A 149 27.46 20.62 -13.66
N LEU A 150 28.48 21.44 -13.44
CA LEU A 150 29.20 21.55 -12.17
C LEU A 150 29.01 22.96 -11.60
N GLY A 151 28.61 23.03 -10.34
CA GLY A 151 28.28 24.31 -9.71
C GLY A 151 28.27 24.30 -8.19
N LEU A 152 27.96 25.45 -7.61
CA LEU A 152 27.85 25.67 -6.16
C LEU A 152 26.39 25.70 -5.74
N ASP A 153 26.01 24.93 -4.73
CA ASP A 153 24.68 24.97 -4.14
C ASP A 153 24.54 26.19 -3.23
N MET A 154 23.76 27.17 -3.69
CA MET A 154 23.54 28.44 -3.02
C MET A 154 22.71 28.27 -1.73
N ALA A 155 21.89 27.22 -1.64
CA ALA A 155 21.00 26.98 -0.51
C ALA A 155 21.68 26.17 0.61
N GLY A 156 22.47 25.15 0.26
CA GLY A 156 23.04 24.19 1.21
C GLY A 156 22.12 22.98 1.43
N SER A 157 21.39 22.89 2.54
CA SER A 157 20.33 21.87 2.69
C SER A 157 19.16 22.11 1.71
N GLY A 158 18.34 21.09 1.44
CA GLY A 158 17.24 21.24 0.48
C GLY A 158 16.23 22.32 0.88
N LEU A 159 15.76 23.11 -0.09
CA LEU A 159 14.85 24.24 0.12
C LEU A 159 13.45 23.84 0.62
N HIS A 160 13.08 22.56 0.52
CA HIS A 160 11.87 22.03 1.19
C HIS A 160 11.99 22.10 2.72
N GLN A 161 13.19 22.12 3.29
CA GLN A 161 13.39 22.24 4.74
C GLN A 161 13.20 23.70 5.16
N ARG A 162 11.94 24.12 5.29
CA ARG A 162 11.56 25.50 5.69
C ARG A 162 11.96 25.85 7.11
N GLY A 163 12.22 24.83 7.94
CA GLY A 163 12.63 24.97 9.35
C GLY A 163 11.47 24.95 10.35
N TYR A 164 10.21 24.84 9.91
CA TYR A 164 9.07 24.79 10.82
C TYR A 164 8.69 23.38 11.30
N ARG A 165 9.28 22.31 10.74
CA ARG A 165 9.07 20.93 11.23
C ARG A 165 10.22 20.51 12.14
N THR A 166 9.90 19.91 13.29
CA THR A 166 10.89 19.37 14.25
C THR A 166 11.29 17.95 13.92
N GLU A 167 10.35 17.12 13.49
CA GLU A 167 10.63 15.75 13.06
C GLU A 167 11.10 15.74 11.61
N ALA A 168 12.41 15.59 11.42
CA ALA A 168 13.02 15.24 10.14
C ALA A 168 12.76 13.76 9.82
N GLY A 169 11.50 13.35 9.76
CA GLY A 169 11.07 12.02 9.33
C GLY A 169 10.63 12.05 7.86
N ARG A 170 10.41 10.90 7.24
CA ARG A 170 9.79 10.79 5.91
C ARG A 170 8.38 11.38 5.95
N ALA A 171 8.24 12.70 5.96
CA ALA A 171 6.95 13.37 5.89
C ALA A 171 6.20 12.85 4.64
N PRO A 172 4.88 12.69 4.68
CA PRO A 172 4.12 12.19 3.54
C PRO A 172 4.30 13.10 2.32
N LEU A 173 4.42 14.41 2.56
CA LEU A 173 4.52 15.43 1.54
C LEU A 173 5.62 16.45 1.86
N ARG A 174 6.52 16.67 0.91
CA ARG A 174 7.52 17.74 0.97
C ARG A 174 6.84 19.10 0.79
N GLU A 175 7.36 20.11 1.47
CA GLU A 175 6.85 21.48 1.50
C GLU A 175 6.84 22.11 0.11
N THR A 176 7.84 21.82 -0.74
CA THR A 176 7.84 22.25 -2.14
C THR A 176 6.72 21.62 -2.96
N HIS A 177 6.34 20.37 -2.66
CA HIS A 177 5.22 19.70 -3.34
C HIS A 177 3.90 20.24 -2.82
N ALA A 178 3.77 20.46 -1.50
CA ALA A 178 2.60 21.10 -0.91
C ALA A 178 2.35 22.48 -1.53
N ALA A 179 3.39 23.31 -1.67
CA ALA A 179 3.26 24.59 -2.35
C ALA A 179 2.80 24.46 -3.81
N ALA A 180 3.35 23.50 -4.55
CA ALA A 180 2.92 23.23 -5.93
C ALA A 180 1.45 22.77 -6.02
N LEU A 181 1.00 21.91 -5.09
CA LEU A 181 -0.38 21.44 -5.04
C LEU A 181 -1.35 22.59 -4.73
N VAL A 182 -0.99 23.48 -3.79
CA VAL A 182 -1.76 24.71 -3.51
C VAL A 182 -1.89 25.56 -4.77
N LEU A 183 -0.79 25.87 -5.45
CA LEU A 183 -0.83 26.69 -6.68
C LEU A 183 -1.61 26.02 -7.81
N LYS A 184 -1.53 24.69 -7.96
CA LYS A 184 -2.24 23.94 -9.00
C LYS A 184 -3.67 23.57 -8.64
N SER A 185 -4.11 23.79 -7.40
CA SER A 185 -5.52 23.67 -7.02
C SER A 185 -6.41 24.74 -7.66
N GLY A 186 -5.80 25.88 -8.05
CA GLY A 186 -6.51 27.07 -8.50
C GLY A 186 -6.79 28.06 -7.36
N TRP A 187 -6.32 27.79 -6.14
CA TRP A 187 -6.48 28.70 -5.00
C TRP A 187 -5.73 30.00 -5.22
N THR A 188 -6.39 31.11 -4.89
CA THR A 188 -5.80 32.45 -4.85
C THR A 188 -6.03 33.10 -3.49
N PRO A 189 -5.10 33.96 -3.01
CA PRO A 189 -5.31 34.71 -1.78
C PRO A 189 -6.62 35.51 -1.80
N GLY A 190 -7.36 35.47 -0.69
CA GLY A 190 -8.73 35.98 -0.56
C GLY A 190 -9.79 34.87 -0.58
N GLN A 191 -9.56 33.77 -1.31
CA GLN A 191 -10.50 32.64 -1.32
C GLN A 191 -10.31 31.74 -0.10
N PRO A 192 -11.39 31.30 0.59
CA PRO A 192 -11.30 30.33 1.67
C PRO A 192 -10.64 29.01 1.23
N LEU A 193 -9.81 28.44 2.09
CA LEU A 193 -9.11 27.17 1.84
C LEU A 193 -9.31 26.22 3.03
N LEU A 194 -9.70 24.98 2.73
CA LEU A 194 -9.96 23.96 3.73
C LEU A 194 -9.21 22.68 3.40
N ASP A 195 -8.58 22.06 4.40
CA ASP A 195 -8.03 20.71 4.30
C ASP A 195 -8.74 19.79 5.31
N PRO A 196 -9.55 18.81 4.86
CA PRO A 196 -10.35 17.98 5.74
C PRO A 196 -9.53 16.89 6.43
N MET A 197 -8.29 16.62 5.97
CA MET A 197 -7.34 15.67 6.55
C MET A 197 -5.95 16.30 6.55
N CYS A 198 -5.82 17.40 7.31
CA CYS A 198 -4.69 18.30 7.22
C CYS A 198 -3.37 17.70 7.73
N GLY A 199 -3.42 16.60 8.49
CA GLY A 199 -2.25 15.93 9.04
C GLY A 199 -1.38 16.91 9.80
N SER A 200 -0.11 17.02 9.40
CA SER A 200 0.85 17.97 10.00
C SER A 200 0.67 19.44 9.54
N GLY A 201 -0.44 19.76 8.86
CA GLY A 201 -0.85 21.11 8.45
C GLY A 201 -0.16 21.66 7.20
N THR A 202 0.53 20.84 6.42
CA THR A 202 1.53 21.33 5.43
C THR A 202 0.92 22.13 4.28
N LEU A 203 -0.19 21.67 3.71
CA LEU A 203 -0.87 22.38 2.62
C LEU A 203 -1.35 23.76 3.08
N LEU A 204 -1.99 23.80 4.26
CA LEU A 204 -2.49 25.04 4.86
C LEU A 204 -1.36 25.98 5.28
N ILE A 205 -0.26 25.48 5.84
CA ILE A 205 0.89 26.29 6.23
C ILE A 205 1.54 26.94 5.00
N GLU A 206 1.78 26.19 3.92
CA GLU A 206 2.34 26.78 2.70
C GLU A 206 1.40 27.83 2.10
N ALA A 207 0.09 27.57 2.07
CA ALA A 207 -0.91 28.53 1.58
C ALA A 207 -1.00 29.79 2.47
N ALA A 208 -0.98 29.63 3.79
CA ALA A 208 -1.01 30.74 4.73
C ALA A 208 0.28 31.58 4.63
N MET A 209 1.45 30.96 4.43
CA MET A 209 2.69 31.67 4.16
C MET A 209 2.67 32.43 2.82
N MET A 210 1.98 31.90 1.79
CA MET A 210 1.75 32.62 0.53
C MET A 210 0.85 33.86 0.77
N ALA A 211 -0.29 33.68 1.45
CA ALA A 211 -1.22 34.78 1.72
C ALA A 211 -0.60 35.86 2.62
N ALA A 212 0.25 35.47 3.57
CA ALA A 212 0.92 36.37 4.51
C ALA A 212 2.23 36.96 3.96
N ASP A 213 2.57 36.73 2.68
CA ASP A 213 3.81 37.22 2.06
C ASP A 213 5.08 36.87 2.87
N ILE A 214 5.12 35.65 3.41
CA ILE A 214 6.25 35.13 4.20
C ILE A 214 7.14 34.30 3.28
N ALA A 215 8.39 34.74 3.11
CA ALA A 215 9.40 34.01 2.35
C ALA A 215 9.66 32.62 2.98
N PRO A 216 9.64 31.52 2.19
CA PRO A 216 9.85 30.17 2.71
C PRO A 216 11.21 29.96 3.37
N GLY A 217 12.23 30.68 2.90
CA GLY A 217 13.59 30.61 3.41
C GLY A 217 13.87 31.53 4.62
N LEU A 218 12.90 32.33 5.09
CA LEU A 218 13.18 33.41 6.06
C LEU A 218 13.82 32.94 7.36
N LYS A 219 13.36 31.79 7.87
CA LYS A 219 13.83 31.20 9.15
C LYS A 219 15.07 30.32 8.98
N ARG A 220 15.59 30.20 7.76
CA ARG A 220 16.78 29.42 7.46
C ARG A 220 17.99 30.10 8.11
N LYS A 221 18.70 29.34 8.95
CA LYS A 221 19.80 29.86 9.76
C LYS A 221 21.11 30.03 9.00
N ARG A 222 21.30 29.28 7.91
CA ARG A 222 22.54 29.23 7.15
C ARG A 222 22.27 28.97 5.68
N TRP A 223 23.03 29.66 4.84
CA TRP A 223 22.99 29.51 3.39
C TRP A 223 24.33 29.02 2.85
N GLY A 224 24.30 28.33 1.70
CA GLY A 224 25.52 27.87 1.04
C GLY A 224 26.34 29.02 0.48
N PHE A 225 25.66 30.06 -0.04
CA PHE A 225 26.31 31.23 -0.61
C PHE A 225 27.12 32.06 0.40
N GLU A 226 26.83 31.96 1.71
CA GLU A 226 27.60 32.66 2.77
C GLU A 226 29.06 32.19 2.86
N SER A 227 29.35 30.99 2.31
CA SER A 227 30.68 30.38 2.32
C SER A 227 31.48 30.65 1.04
N ILE A 228 30.92 31.40 0.08
CA ILE A 228 31.58 31.76 -1.19
C ILE A 228 32.31 33.10 -1.00
N LYS A 229 33.51 33.24 -1.58
CA LYS A 229 34.37 34.42 -1.41
C LYS A 229 33.75 35.73 -1.88
N ASP A 230 32.90 35.68 -2.91
CA ASP A 230 32.24 36.86 -3.46
C ASP A 230 30.92 37.19 -2.73
N PHE A 231 30.61 36.55 -1.60
CA PHE A 231 29.40 36.80 -0.82
C PHE A 231 29.22 38.28 -0.46
N ASP A 232 28.29 38.95 -1.13
CA ASP A 232 27.84 40.29 -0.77
C ASP A 232 26.90 40.24 0.43
N LYS A 233 27.46 40.49 1.61
CA LYS A 233 26.75 40.47 2.89
C LYS A 233 25.72 41.60 3.00
N ASP A 234 26.03 42.78 2.47
CA ASP A 234 25.17 43.95 2.64
C ASP A 234 23.91 43.82 1.77
N ALA A 235 24.07 43.40 0.51
CA ALA A 235 22.94 43.07 -0.35
C ALA A 235 22.06 41.95 0.25
N TRP A 236 22.66 40.94 0.86
CA TRP A 236 21.91 39.88 1.55
C TRP A 236 21.11 40.42 2.74
N LEU A 237 21.74 41.23 3.60
CA LEU A 237 21.08 41.81 4.77
C LEU A 237 19.90 42.70 4.37
N GLU A 238 20.02 43.46 3.28
CA GLU A 238 18.92 44.27 2.74
C GLU A 238 17.73 43.40 2.31
N ILE A 239 17.98 42.36 1.50
CA ILE A 239 16.94 41.43 1.03
C ILE A 239 16.27 40.69 2.19
N HIS A 240 17.05 40.27 3.19
CA HIS A 240 16.54 39.59 4.37
C HIS A 240 15.72 40.53 5.25
N ALA A 241 16.15 41.78 5.41
CA ALA A 241 15.40 42.81 6.14
C ALA A 241 14.06 43.12 5.45
N GLU A 242 14.03 43.25 4.12
CA GLU A 242 12.79 43.44 3.35
C GLU A 242 11.80 42.30 3.61
N ALA A 243 12.27 41.05 3.49
CA ALA A 243 11.44 39.86 3.73
C ALA A 243 10.97 39.76 5.19
N SER A 244 11.81 40.17 6.15
CA SER A 244 11.45 40.22 7.57
C SER A 244 10.35 41.24 7.85
N VAL A 245 10.40 42.41 7.22
CA VAL A 245 9.36 43.44 7.32
C VAL A 245 8.04 42.95 6.71
N LYS A 246 8.10 42.30 5.54
CA LYS A 246 6.94 41.66 4.90
C LYS A 246 6.31 40.62 5.82
N ALA A 247 7.11 39.68 6.33
CA ALA A 247 6.63 38.62 7.21
C ALA A 247 6.04 39.14 8.54
N ARG A 248 6.55 40.26 9.08
CA ARG A 248 5.99 40.88 10.28
C ARG A 248 4.61 41.53 10.03
N ARG A 249 4.42 42.15 8.86
CA ARG A 249 3.19 42.90 8.53
C ARG A 249 2.14 42.05 7.84
N GLY A 250 2.57 41.02 7.11
CA GLY A 250 1.75 40.23 6.22
C GLY A 250 0.58 39.50 6.89
N PRO A 251 0.78 38.79 8.03
CA PRO A 251 -0.32 38.10 8.71
C PRO A 251 -1.53 38.99 9.03
N ALA A 252 -1.30 40.25 9.42
CA ALA A 252 -2.37 41.19 9.71
C ALA A 252 -3.19 41.65 8.48
N LYS A 253 -2.69 41.39 7.26
CA LYS A 253 -3.36 41.72 6.00
C LYS A 253 -4.11 40.54 5.40
N VAL A 254 -3.96 39.34 5.94
CA VAL A 254 -4.56 38.13 5.40
C VAL A 254 -6.07 38.17 5.64
N GLN A 255 -6.84 38.16 4.54
CA GLN A 255 -8.29 38.04 4.56
C GLN A 255 -8.76 36.59 4.36
N THR A 256 -7.90 35.72 3.81
CA THR A 256 -8.20 34.31 3.59
C THR A 256 -8.52 33.62 4.92
N LYS A 257 -9.63 32.87 4.94
CA LYS A 257 -9.96 31.95 6.03
C LYS A 257 -9.38 30.56 5.72
N PHE A 258 -8.53 30.05 6.61
CA PHE A 258 -7.95 28.72 6.50
C PHE A 258 -8.54 27.78 7.53
N PHE A 259 -8.96 26.58 7.11
CA PHE A 259 -9.56 25.57 7.99
C PHE A 259 -8.83 24.23 7.84
N GLY A 260 -8.40 23.65 8.95
CA GLY A 260 -7.73 22.35 8.98
C GLY A 260 -8.41 21.40 9.94
N PHE A 261 -8.86 20.26 9.42
CA PHE A 261 -9.44 19.18 10.21
C PHE A 261 -8.49 17.99 10.23
N GLU A 262 -8.45 17.30 11.36
CA GLU A 262 -7.69 16.06 11.51
C GLU A 262 -8.40 15.17 12.53
N LEU A 263 -8.41 13.87 12.27
CA LEU A 263 -9.11 12.90 13.12
C LEU A 263 -8.35 12.70 14.45
N GLU A 264 -7.02 12.62 14.38
CA GLU A 264 -6.17 12.34 15.54
C GLU A 264 -5.65 13.63 16.21
N HIS A 265 -6.01 13.82 17.48
CA HIS A 265 -5.60 14.97 18.29
C HIS A 265 -4.07 15.18 18.33
N ARG A 266 -3.27 14.10 18.39
CA ARG A 266 -1.80 14.17 18.42
C ARG A 266 -1.23 14.79 17.14
N ILE A 267 -1.77 14.41 15.98
CA ILE A 267 -1.31 14.92 14.68
C ILE A 267 -1.74 16.38 14.50
N LEU A 268 -2.95 16.74 14.95
CA LEU A 268 -3.43 18.12 14.97
C LEU A 268 -2.56 19.04 15.86
N ALA A 269 -2.07 18.54 16.99
CA ALA A 269 -1.13 19.28 17.84
C ALA A 269 0.19 19.58 17.09
N ILE A 270 0.72 18.60 16.36
CA ILE A 270 1.90 18.79 15.50
C ILE A 270 1.63 19.85 14.43
N ALA A 271 0.43 19.88 13.84
CA ALA A 271 0.04 20.90 12.86
C ALA A 271 0.07 22.32 13.44
N ARG A 272 -0.51 22.51 14.63
CA ARG A 272 -0.52 23.80 15.35
C ARG A 272 0.90 24.26 15.68
N ASP A 273 1.75 23.34 16.12
CA ASP A 273 3.15 23.61 16.44
C ASP A 273 3.96 23.99 15.20
N ASN A 274 3.75 23.28 14.08
CA ASN A 274 4.35 23.61 12.80
C ASN A 274 3.91 24.99 12.32
N ALA A 275 2.61 25.30 12.41
CA ALA A 275 2.08 26.61 12.04
C ALA A 275 2.65 27.73 12.93
N GLY A 276 2.84 27.47 14.23
CA GLY A 276 3.51 28.38 15.16
C GLY A 276 4.95 28.64 14.75
N ARG A 277 5.71 27.58 14.45
CA ARG A 277 7.08 27.71 13.95
C ARG A 277 7.16 28.32 12.56
N ALA A 278 6.13 28.25 11.73
CA ALA A 278 6.05 28.96 10.45
C ALA A 278 5.66 30.45 10.60
N GLY A 279 5.03 30.83 11.72
CA GLY A 279 4.54 32.19 11.98
C GLY A 279 3.13 32.46 11.46
N VAL A 280 2.34 31.41 11.23
CA VAL A 280 0.98 31.49 10.64
C VAL A 280 -0.09 30.80 11.48
N LYS A 281 0.21 30.43 12.74
CA LYS A 281 -0.71 29.71 13.63
C LYS A 281 -2.08 30.38 13.75
N GLU A 282 -2.08 31.69 13.99
CA GLU A 282 -3.31 32.47 14.20
C GLU A 282 -4.15 32.65 12.93
N LEU A 283 -3.61 32.31 11.76
CA LEU A 283 -4.33 32.38 10.48
C LEU A 283 -5.14 31.11 10.19
N ILE A 284 -4.85 30.00 10.86
CA ILE A 284 -5.40 28.68 10.54
C ILE A 284 -6.27 28.18 11.68
N ASN A 285 -7.56 27.97 11.40
CA ASN A 285 -8.50 27.36 12.33
C ASN A 285 -8.35 25.83 12.28
N PHE A 286 -7.58 25.28 13.22
CA PHE A 286 -7.35 23.85 13.39
C PHE A 286 -8.37 23.23 14.34
N GLN A 287 -9.14 22.25 13.87
CA GLN A 287 -10.16 21.54 14.65
C GLN A 287 -10.00 20.03 14.52
N GLN A 288 -10.35 19.30 15.57
CA GLN A 288 -10.47 17.85 15.46
C GLN A 288 -11.81 17.53 14.81
N GLY A 289 -11.82 16.62 13.84
CA GLY A 289 -13.05 16.23 13.17
C GLY A 289 -12.84 15.10 12.17
N ASP A 290 -13.90 14.35 11.94
CA ASP A 290 -13.95 13.34 10.88
C ASP A 290 -14.26 14.03 9.55
N ALA A 291 -13.37 13.83 8.56
CA ALA A 291 -13.50 14.36 7.21
C ALA A 291 -14.83 13.98 6.52
N THR A 292 -15.40 12.83 6.89
CA THR A 292 -16.63 12.28 6.33
C THR A 292 -17.90 12.90 6.93
N GLU A 293 -17.77 13.61 8.05
CA GLU A 293 -18.89 14.24 8.79
C GLU A 293 -18.83 15.78 8.78
N LEU A 294 -17.87 16.37 8.05
CA LEU A 294 -17.66 17.82 8.05
C LEU A 294 -18.84 18.62 7.50
N LYS A 295 -19.15 19.72 8.19
CA LYS A 295 -19.98 20.82 7.69
C LYS A 295 -19.08 21.94 7.18
N ALA A 296 -19.54 22.68 6.17
CA ALA A 296 -18.82 23.87 5.74
C ALA A 296 -18.76 24.86 6.91
N PRO A 297 -17.55 25.26 7.35
CA PRO A 297 -17.43 26.19 8.46
C PRO A 297 -17.90 27.58 8.05
N GLU A 298 -18.29 28.40 9.04
CA GLU A 298 -18.75 29.77 8.79
C GLU A 298 -17.69 30.58 8.03
N GLY A 299 -18.11 31.20 6.92
CA GLY A 299 -17.24 31.96 6.04
C GLY A 299 -16.48 31.14 5.00
N PHE A 300 -16.76 29.84 4.88
CA PHE A 300 -16.36 29.05 3.72
C PHE A 300 -17.44 29.12 2.64
N ASP A 301 -17.39 30.15 1.80
CA ASP A 301 -18.26 30.31 0.63
C ASP A 301 -17.44 30.28 -0.66
N ALA A 302 -17.90 29.50 -1.65
CA ALA A 302 -17.23 29.27 -2.94
C ALA A 302 -15.70 29.04 -2.84
N GLY A 303 -15.27 28.31 -1.81
CA GLY A 303 -13.86 28.09 -1.47
C GLY A 303 -13.22 26.92 -2.23
N ILE A 304 -12.02 26.56 -1.78
CA ILE A 304 -11.30 25.37 -2.25
C ILE A 304 -11.09 24.40 -1.09
N VAL A 305 -11.52 23.16 -1.28
CA VAL A 305 -11.14 22.04 -0.43
C VAL A 305 -9.91 21.39 -1.04
N ILE A 306 -8.76 21.41 -0.39
CA ILE A 306 -7.54 20.76 -0.86
C ILE A 306 -7.18 19.63 0.10
N CYS A 307 -6.87 18.44 -0.41
CA CYS A 307 -6.59 17.30 0.48
C CYS A 307 -5.55 16.34 -0.09
N ASN A 308 -4.70 15.81 0.80
CA ASN A 308 -3.82 14.67 0.55
C ASN A 308 -4.27 13.48 1.43
N PRO A 309 -5.42 12.84 1.11
CA PRO A 309 -5.91 11.66 1.83
C PRO A 309 -4.91 10.50 1.85
N PRO A 310 -5.02 9.53 2.77
CA PRO A 310 -4.29 8.27 2.66
C PRO A 310 -4.70 7.52 1.38
N TYR A 311 -3.74 6.87 0.72
CA TYR A 311 -3.97 6.13 -0.52
C TYR A 311 -3.30 4.76 -0.55
N GLY A 312 -3.08 4.15 0.63
CA GLY A 312 -2.65 2.73 0.77
C GLY A 312 -1.15 2.49 0.87
N GLU A 313 -0.31 3.50 0.64
CA GLU A 313 1.15 3.35 0.73
C GLU A 313 1.70 3.34 2.16
N ARG A 314 0.94 3.90 3.11
CA ARG A 314 1.36 4.04 4.51
C ARG A 314 0.27 3.71 5.51
N LEU A 315 -0.98 3.98 5.15
CA LEU A 315 -2.13 3.94 6.05
C LEU A 315 -3.37 3.47 5.28
N GLY A 316 -4.20 2.71 5.99
CA GLY A 316 -5.49 2.19 5.52
C GLY A 316 -5.36 0.91 4.70
N THR A 317 -6.25 -0.04 4.97
CA THR A 317 -6.48 -1.18 4.08
C THR A 317 -7.30 -0.74 2.86
N THR A 318 -7.24 -1.50 1.76
CA THR A 318 -8.00 -1.16 0.54
C THR A 318 -9.51 -0.98 0.80
N PRO A 319 -10.20 -1.86 1.58
CA PRO A 319 -11.62 -1.69 1.89
C PRO A 319 -11.93 -0.42 2.70
N GLU A 320 -11.14 -0.12 3.72
CA GLU A 320 -11.30 1.11 4.53
C GLU A 320 -11.12 2.37 3.65
N LEU A 321 -10.11 2.36 2.77
CA LEU A 321 -9.87 3.47 1.84
C LEU A 321 -11.00 3.63 0.82
N ILE A 322 -11.60 2.54 0.35
CA ILE A 322 -12.79 2.60 -0.50
C ILE A 322 -13.94 3.30 0.24
N SER A 323 -14.18 2.96 1.51
CA SER A 323 -15.18 3.62 2.36
C SER A 323 -14.88 5.10 2.47
N LEU A 324 -13.65 5.43 2.90
CA LEU A 324 -13.21 6.80 3.15
C LEU A 324 -13.41 7.70 1.93
N TYR A 325 -12.99 7.26 0.73
CA TYR A 325 -13.17 8.06 -0.48
C TYR A 325 -14.64 8.15 -0.92
N THR A 326 -15.44 7.10 -0.68
CA THR A 326 -16.87 7.12 -1.00
C THR A 326 -17.61 8.12 -0.10
N GLU A 327 -17.36 8.04 1.20
CA GLU A 327 -17.95 8.92 2.22
C GLU A 327 -17.46 10.35 2.07
N LEU A 328 -16.16 10.57 1.83
CA LEU A 328 -15.62 11.89 1.51
C LEU A 328 -16.30 12.49 0.27
N GLY A 329 -16.46 11.72 -0.80
CA GLY A 329 -17.16 12.17 -2.01
C GLY A 329 -18.59 12.63 -1.70
N ASN A 330 -19.32 11.85 -0.90
CA ASN A 330 -20.67 12.20 -0.47
C ASN A 330 -20.70 13.46 0.40
N ARG A 331 -19.80 13.57 1.38
CA ARG A 331 -19.71 14.75 2.25
C ARG A 331 -19.37 16.01 1.49
N LEU A 332 -18.47 15.93 0.50
CA LEU A 332 -18.14 17.04 -0.40
C LEU A 332 -19.39 17.55 -1.14
N LYS A 333 -20.17 16.64 -1.74
CA LYS A 333 -21.41 16.98 -2.45
C LYS A 333 -22.46 17.62 -1.53
N LEU A 334 -22.58 17.14 -0.30
CA LEU A 334 -23.57 17.62 0.67
C LEU A 334 -23.20 18.96 1.31
N ALA A 335 -21.95 19.14 1.75
CA ALA A 335 -21.55 20.31 2.53
C ALA A 335 -20.90 21.43 1.70
N PHE A 336 -20.31 21.13 0.54
CA PHE A 336 -19.42 22.04 -0.16
C PHE A 336 -19.86 22.35 -1.60
N ALA A 337 -21.16 22.23 -1.89
CA ALA A 337 -21.70 22.61 -3.20
C ALA A 337 -21.36 24.07 -3.55
N GLY A 338 -20.99 24.34 -4.81
CA GLY A 338 -20.51 25.64 -5.28
C GLY A 338 -19.01 25.87 -5.07
N SER A 339 -18.34 25.04 -4.26
CA SER A 339 -16.88 25.06 -4.09
C SER A 339 -16.17 24.12 -5.08
N SER A 340 -14.84 24.13 -5.04
CA SER A 340 -14.01 23.13 -5.74
C SER A 340 -13.28 22.22 -4.74
N ALA A 341 -13.01 20.98 -5.13
CA ALA A 341 -12.20 20.03 -4.37
C ALA A 341 -10.98 19.59 -5.18
N SER A 342 -9.77 19.79 -4.67
CA SER A 342 -8.50 19.35 -5.25
C SER A 342 -7.91 18.23 -4.40
N ILE A 343 -8.06 16.98 -4.87
CA ILE A 343 -7.68 15.77 -4.13
C ILE A 343 -6.43 15.15 -4.75
N TYR A 344 -5.36 15.04 -3.96
CA TYR A 344 -4.09 14.42 -4.34
C TYR A 344 -4.08 12.95 -3.94
N SER A 345 -3.73 12.05 -4.86
CA SER A 345 -3.66 10.61 -4.55
C SER A 345 -2.72 9.86 -5.50
N GLY A 346 -2.14 8.76 -4.99
CA GLY A 346 -1.42 7.76 -5.78
C GLY A 346 -2.33 6.70 -6.44
N SER A 347 -3.63 6.70 -6.17
CA SER A 347 -4.58 5.73 -6.75
C SER A 347 -5.71 6.42 -7.50
N ASN A 348 -5.77 6.19 -8.81
CA ASN A 348 -6.90 6.65 -9.64
C ASN A 348 -8.19 5.90 -9.29
N GLU A 349 -8.08 4.65 -8.85
CA GLU A 349 -9.19 3.80 -8.46
C GLU A 349 -9.85 4.33 -7.19
N LEU A 350 -9.07 4.74 -6.17
CA LEU A 350 -9.62 5.42 -4.99
C LEU A 350 -10.25 6.77 -5.35
N LEU A 351 -9.62 7.58 -6.21
CA LEU A 351 -10.24 8.83 -6.69
C LEU A 351 -11.58 8.60 -7.40
N SER A 352 -11.76 7.47 -8.09
CA SER A 352 -13.05 7.10 -8.71
C SER A 352 -14.15 6.81 -7.68
N CYS A 353 -13.78 6.51 -6.43
CA CYS A 353 -14.73 6.28 -5.35
C CYS A 353 -15.43 7.57 -4.90
N LEU A 354 -14.85 8.75 -5.16
CA LEU A 354 -15.51 10.05 -4.94
C LEU A 354 -16.81 10.21 -5.76
N ARG A 355 -16.96 9.44 -6.86
CA ARG A 355 -18.09 9.53 -7.81
C ARG A 355 -18.32 10.97 -8.30
N MET A 356 -17.23 11.61 -8.71
CA MET A 356 -17.21 12.95 -9.29
C MET A 356 -16.35 12.97 -10.56
N ARG A 357 -16.73 13.78 -11.54
CA ARG A 357 -15.92 14.00 -12.74
C ARG A 357 -14.91 15.12 -12.48
N ALA A 358 -13.63 14.82 -12.63
CA ALA A 358 -12.59 15.85 -12.52
C ALA A 358 -12.71 16.86 -13.68
N ASP A 359 -12.64 18.14 -13.34
CA ASP A 359 -12.55 19.25 -14.29
C ASP A 359 -11.12 19.41 -14.82
N LYS A 360 -10.14 19.33 -13.90
CA LYS A 360 -8.72 19.45 -14.19
C LYS A 360 -7.93 18.37 -13.47
N GLN A 361 -6.76 18.06 -14.00
CA GLN A 361 -5.81 17.19 -13.33
C GLN A 361 -4.37 17.67 -13.53
N PHE A 362 -3.53 17.44 -12.54
CA PHE A 362 -2.12 17.77 -12.55
C PHE A 362 -1.30 16.59 -12.02
N LYS A 363 -0.44 16.02 -12.88
CA LYS A 363 0.44 14.91 -12.49
C LYS A 363 1.61 15.47 -11.69
N LEU A 364 1.78 14.99 -10.46
CA LEU A 364 2.90 15.35 -9.61
C LEU A 364 3.37 14.11 -8.85
N PRO A 365 4.41 13.41 -9.31
CA PRO A 365 4.91 12.23 -8.64
C PRO A 365 5.43 12.53 -7.23
N ASN A 366 5.10 11.67 -6.25
CA ASN A 366 5.66 11.73 -4.91
C ASN A 366 6.80 10.70 -4.79
N GLY A 367 8.03 11.13 -5.10
CA GLY A 367 9.16 10.22 -5.21
C GLY A 367 8.98 9.25 -6.39
N ALA A 368 8.81 7.96 -6.10
CA ALA A 368 8.60 6.92 -7.12
C ALA A 368 7.11 6.65 -7.41
N LEU A 369 6.20 7.28 -6.66
CA LEU A 369 4.76 7.05 -6.77
C LEU A 369 4.17 7.99 -7.83
N ASP A 370 3.47 7.43 -8.81
CA ASP A 370 2.78 8.17 -9.85
C ASP A 370 1.48 8.77 -9.32
N CYS A 371 1.61 9.89 -8.61
CA CYS A 371 0.49 10.60 -8.00
C CYS A 371 -0.09 11.69 -8.91
N VAL A 372 -1.37 11.99 -8.70
CA VAL A 372 -2.11 13.02 -9.44
C VAL A 372 -2.94 13.85 -8.48
N LEU A 373 -3.01 15.16 -8.74
CA LEU A 373 -4.01 16.07 -8.16
C LEU A 373 -5.18 16.14 -9.14
N LYS A 374 -6.38 15.76 -8.72
CA LYS A 374 -7.61 15.96 -9.50
C LYS A 374 -8.46 17.04 -8.85
N THR A 375 -8.86 18.03 -9.63
CA THR A 375 -9.75 19.11 -9.19
C THR A 375 -11.15 18.85 -9.72
N TYR A 376 -12.13 18.88 -8.82
CA TYR A 376 -13.55 18.65 -9.08
C TYR A 376 -14.33 19.93 -8.78
N LEU A 377 -15.25 20.30 -9.67
CA LEU A 377 -16.27 21.30 -9.34
C LEU A 377 -17.42 20.58 -8.62
N ILE A 378 -17.76 21.05 -7.42
CA ILE A 378 -18.81 20.41 -6.62
C ILE A 378 -20.16 21.03 -6.98
N THR A 379 -21.01 20.25 -7.65
CA THR A 379 -22.37 20.67 -8.00
C THR A 379 -23.39 20.02 -7.07
N ALA A 380 -24.48 20.73 -6.77
CA ALA A 380 -25.57 20.22 -5.94
C ALA A 380 -26.46 19.18 -6.66
N GLY A 381 -26.22 18.92 -7.96
CA GLY A 381 -27.14 18.15 -8.81
C GLY A 381 -27.37 16.70 -8.39
N SER A 382 -26.50 16.12 -7.56
CA SER A 382 -26.65 14.75 -7.03
C SER A 382 -27.29 14.68 -5.64
N VAL A 383 -27.61 15.83 -5.02
CA VAL A 383 -28.22 15.91 -3.69
C VAL A 383 -29.73 16.04 -3.85
N LYS A 384 -30.49 15.05 -3.38
CA LYS A 384 -31.94 15.12 -3.25
C LYS A 384 -32.30 15.54 -1.83
N LYS A 385 -33.33 16.36 -1.68
CA LYS A 385 -33.85 16.78 -0.37
C LYS A 385 -35.33 16.48 -0.32
N GLU A 386 -35.74 15.58 0.58
CA GLU A 386 -37.15 15.30 0.83
C GLU A 386 -37.72 16.31 1.85
N GLU A 387 -39.03 16.54 1.80
CA GLU A 387 -39.70 17.44 2.76
C GLU A 387 -39.56 16.90 4.19
N GLY A 388 -38.96 17.68 5.08
CA GLY A 388 -38.74 17.33 6.49
C GLY A 388 -37.31 16.89 6.83
N GLU A 389 -36.46 16.57 5.85
CA GLU A 389 -35.05 16.25 6.09
C GLU A 389 -34.19 17.52 6.28
N ALA A 390 -33.36 17.53 7.32
CA ALA A 390 -32.47 18.66 7.61
C ALA A 390 -31.34 18.79 6.57
N GLU A 391 -30.72 17.67 6.18
CA GLU A 391 -29.72 17.55 5.11
C GLU A 391 -30.29 16.68 3.99
N GLY A 392 -29.89 16.95 2.74
CA GLY A 392 -30.25 16.06 1.63
C GLY A 392 -29.46 14.75 1.65
N HIS A 393 -29.84 13.81 0.80
CA HIS A 393 -29.12 12.56 0.56
C HIS A 393 -28.54 12.52 -0.85
N VAL A 394 -27.44 11.79 -1.03
CA VAL A 394 -26.79 11.62 -2.33
C VAL A 394 -27.28 10.33 -2.98
N GLU A 395 -27.80 10.39 -4.21
CA GLU A 395 -28.13 9.17 -4.95
C GLU A 395 -26.90 8.29 -5.18
N GLN A 396 -27.03 7.01 -4.86
CA GLN A 396 -25.98 6.03 -5.05
C GLN A 396 -26.12 5.36 -6.43
N GLU A 397 -25.22 5.68 -7.37
CA GLU A 397 -25.05 4.87 -8.58
C GLU A 397 -24.56 3.45 -8.22
N ASN A 398 -25.18 2.42 -8.79
CA ASN A 398 -24.78 1.03 -8.58
C ASN A 398 -23.42 0.78 -9.25
N VAL A 399 -22.41 0.41 -8.47
CA VAL A 399 -21.12 -0.06 -9.01
C VAL A 399 -21.26 -1.49 -9.52
N ALA A 400 -20.80 -1.75 -10.75
CA ALA A 400 -20.82 -3.07 -11.36
C ALA A 400 -22.18 -3.78 -11.21
N PRO A 401 -23.27 -3.25 -11.80
CA PRO A 401 -24.64 -3.69 -11.51
C PRO A 401 -24.86 -5.18 -11.73
N ASP A 402 -24.24 -5.79 -12.75
CA ASP A 402 -24.33 -7.22 -13.01
C ASP A 402 -23.72 -8.05 -11.86
N PHE A 403 -22.57 -7.63 -11.37
CA PHE A 403 -21.91 -8.27 -10.22
C PHE A 403 -22.73 -8.06 -8.94
N ALA A 404 -23.17 -6.83 -8.66
CA ALA A 404 -24.00 -6.53 -7.50
C ALA A 404 -25.31 -7.33 -7.50
N ASN A 405 -26.00 -7.41 -8.64
CA ASN A 405 -27.22 -8.20 -8.81
C ASN A 405 -26.97 -9.69 -8.63
N ARG A 406 -25.86 -10.21 -9.15
CA ARG A 406 -25.46 -11.60 -8.94
C ARG A 406 -25.19 -11.88 -7.47
N LEU A 407 -24.43 -11.01 -6.81
CA LEU A 407 -24.09 -11.12 -5.39
C LEU A 407 -25.34 -11.10 -4.51
N LYS A 408 -26.28 -10.16 -4.74
CA LYS A 408 -27.59 -10.09 -4.04
C LYS A 408 -28.37 -11.42 -4.15
N LYS A 409 -28.44 -12.00 -5.35
CA LYS A 409 -29.12 -13.28 -5.59
C LYS A 409 -28.43 -14.43 -4.85
N ASN A 410 -27.10 -14.49 -4.90
CA ASN A 410 -26.33 -15.52 -4.20
C ASN A 410 -26.51 -15.42 -2.69
N ILE A 411 -26.37 -14.24 -2.09
CA ILE A 411 -26.56 -13.99 -0.65
C ILE A 411 -27.97 -14.43 -0.20
N THR A 412 -29.01 -14.02 -0.93
CA THR A 412 -30.39 -14.37 -0.59
C THR A 412 -30.61 -15.88 -0.55
N LYS A 413 -30.04 -16.61 -1.52
CA LYS A 413 -30.14 -18.07 -1.62
C LYS A 413 -29.30 -18.75 -0.52
N LEU A 414 -28.03 -18.37 -0.41
CA LEU A 414 -27.04 -19.06 0.42
C LEU A 414 -27.22 -18.77 1.91
N ASN A 415 -27.63 -17.56 2.29
CA ASN A 415 -27.91 -17.24 3.71
C ASN A 415 -29.05 -18.11 4.26
N LYS A 416 -30.09 -18.37 3.45
CA LYS A 416 -31.20 -19.24 3.87
C LYS A 416 -30.75 -20.68 4.04
N TRP A 417 -29.93 -21.17 3.10
CA TRP A 417 -29.35 -22.50 3.16
C TRP A 417 -28.40 -22.66 4.35
N ALA A 418 -27.45 -21.74 4.52
CA ALA A 418 -26.47 -21.78 5.61
C ALA A 418 -27.15 -21.78 7.00
N LYS A 419 -28.18 -20.95 7.19
CA LYS A 419 -29.00 -20.97 8.42
C LYS A 419 -29.71 -22.30 8.66
N LYS A 420 -30.17 -22.97 7.60
CA LYS A 420 -30.83 -24.28 7.71
C LYS A 420 -29.82 -25.39 8.04
N GLU A 421 -28.62 -25.32 7.47
CA GLU A 421 -27.55 -26.28 7.72
C GLU A 421 -26.80 -26.04 9.04
N GLY A 422 -26.97 -24.86 9.67
CA GLY A 422 -26.24 -24.50 10.90
C GLY A 422 -24.74 -24.33 10.65
N ILE A 423 -24.40 -23.51 9.64
CA ILE A 423 -23.01 -23.26 9.25
C ILE A 423 -22.70 -21.76 9.19
N ASP A 424 -21.54 -21.38 9.72
CA ASP A 424 -21.08 -19.99 9.76
C ASP A 424 -20.25 -19.59 8.54
N CYS A 425 -19.66 -20.58 7.86
CA CYS A 425 -18.70 -20.37 6.80
C CYS A 425 -19.14 -20.98 5.47
N TYR A 426 -19.20 -20.17 4.42
CA TYR A 426 -19.59 -20.62 3.08
C TYR A 426 -19.15 -19.65 1.99
N ARG A 427 -18.99 -20.18 0.77
CA ARG A 427 -18.66 -19.37 -0.41
C ARG A 427 -19.89 -18.69 -0.98
N ILE A 428 -19.88 -17.36 -1.02
CA ILE A 428 -20.97 -16.56 -1.60
C ILE A 428 -20.82 -16.44 -3.13
N TYR A 429 -19.59 -16.34 -3.62
CA TYR A 429 -19.30 -16.06 -5.02
C TYR A 429 -18.03 -16.80 -5.45
N ASP A 430 -18.02 -17.42 -6.64
CA ASP A 430 -16.84 -18.12 -7.17
C ASP A 430 -16.69 -17.90 -8.69
N ALA A 431 -16.06 -16.78 -9.07
CA ALA A 431 -15.85 -16.39 -10.46
C ALA A 431 -17.12 -16.53 -11.33
N ASP A 432 -18.28 -16.20 -10.77
CA ASP A 432 -19.58 -16.44 -11.39
C ASP A 432 -19.78 -15.70 -12.72
N LEU A 433 -18.99 -14.64 -12.95
CA LEU A 433 -19.03 -13.76 -14.12
C LEU A 433 -17.63 -13.68 -14.74
N PRO A 434 -17.51 -13.71 -16.08
CA PRO A 434 -16.23 -13.80 -16.79
C PRO A 434 -15.30 -12.61 -16.56
N ASN A 435 -15.85 -11.45 -16.19
CA ASN A 435 -15.09 -10.24 -15.93
C ASN A 435 -14.67 -10.09 -14.45
N TYR A 436 -15.21 -10.91 -13.55
CA TYR A 436 -15.00 -10.78 -12.11
C TYR A 436 -14.49 -12.11 -11.54
N ASN A 437 -13.20 -12.33 -11.75
CA ASN A 437 -12.47 -13.54 -11.36
C ASN A 437 -12.02 -13.44 -9.89
N ALA A 438 -12.97 -13.52 -8.97
CA ALA A 438 -12.72 -13.53 -7.54
C ALA A 438 -13.56 -14.62 -6.86
N ALA A 439 -13.14 -15.04 -5.67
CA ALA A 439 -13.98 -15.75 -4.72
C ALA A 439 -14.34 -14.82 -3.56
N ILE A 440 -15.54 -14.98 -3.01
CA ILE A 440 -15.99 -14.28 -1.81
C ILE A 440 -16.51 -15.31 -0.84
N ASP A 441 -15.81 -15.46 0.28
CA ASP A 441 -16.14 -16.39 1.35
C ASP A 441 -16.61 -15.60 2.57
N LYS A 442 -17.66 -16.09 3.23
CA LYS A 442 -18.15 -15.53 4.50
C LYS A 442 -17.69 -16.38 5.66
N TYR A 443 -17.30 -15.73 6.75
CA TYR A 443 -16.95 -16.33 8.04
C TYR A 443 -17.58 -15.49 9.14
N ASN A 444 -18.72 -15.93 9.71
CA ASN A 444 -19.53 -15.09 10.59
C ASN A 444 -19.85 -13.74 9.93
N ASP A 445 -19.42 -12.63 10.52
CA ASP A 445 -19.61 -11.28 9.98
C ASP A 445 -18.51 -10.83 9.01
N TYR A 446 -17.46 -11.64 8.83
CA TYR A 446 -16.33 -11.31 7.96
C TYR A 446 -16.56 -11.77 6.53
N LEU A 447 -16.06 -10.99 5.59
CA LEU A 447 -16.01 -11.33 4.17
C LEU A 447 -14.56 -11.38 3.70
N ILE A 448 -14.14 -12.51 3.16
CA ILE A 448 -12.83 -12.67 2.53
C ILE A 448 -13.02 -12.66 1.02
N ILE A 449 -12.42 -11.68 0.37
CA ILE A 449 -12.38 -11.56 -1.08
C ILE A 449 -11.01 -12.03 -1.55
N GLN A 450 -10.98 -13.12 -2.32
CA GLN A 450 -9.76 -13.64 -2.92
C GLN A 450 -9.76 -13.40 -4.43
N GLU A 451 -8.77 -12.66 -4.93
CA GLU A 451 -8.61 -12.47 -6.37
C GLU A 451 -7.92 -13.68 -7.01
N TYR A 452 -8.51 -14.20 -8.09
CA TYR A 452 -7.84 -15.17 -8.95
C TYR A 452 -6.94 -14.45 -9.94
N ALA A 453 -5.75 -15.01 -10.17
CA ALA A 453 -4.81 -14.45 -11.12
C ALA A 453 -5.46 -14.25 -12.50
N ALA A 454 -5.48 -13.00 -12.97
CA ALA A 454 -5.98 -12.68 -14.28
C ALA A 454 -5.13 -13.38 -15.37
N PRO A 455 -5.72 -13.80 -16.49
CA PRO A 455 -4.96 -14.26 -17.65
C PRO A 455 -3.93 -13.20 -18.07
N LYS A 456 -2.76 -13.63 -18.54
CA LYS A 456 -1.70 -12.72 -19.02
C LYS A 456 -2.15 -11.77 -20.15
N THR A 457 -3.26 -12.07 -20.81
CA THR A 457 -3.88 -11.26 -21.86
C THR A 457 -4.65 -10.05 -21.32
N VAL A 458 -4.96 -10.01 -20.03
CA VAL A 458 -5.69 -8.90 -19.40
C VAL A 458 -4.68 -7.85 -18.90
N PRO A 459 -4.77 -6.59 -19.36
CA PRO A 459 -3.95 -5.51 -18.82
C PRO A 459 -4.12 -5.34 -17.31
N GLU A 460 -3.02 -5.09 -16.58
CA GLU A 460 -3.02 -4.93 -15.12
C GLU A 460 -3.99 -3.84 -14.63
N GLU A 461 -4.15 -2.75 -15.39
CA GLU A 461 -5.10 -1.69 -15.05
C GLU A 461 -6.56 -2.17 -15.08
N ILE A 462 -6.90 -3.04 -16.03
CA ILE A 462 -8.25 -3.61 -16.15
C ILE A 462 -8.48 -4.61 -15.02
N ALA A 463 -7.49 -5.44 -14.69
CA ALA A 463 -7.57 -6.37 -13.55
C ALA A 463 -7.79 -5.59 -12.24
N ARG A 464 -6.99 -4.55 -11.99
CA ARG A 464 -7.12 -3.69 -10.80
C ARG A 464 -8.48 -3.01 -10.71
N ARG A 465 -9.01 -2.50 -11.83
CA ARG A 465 -10.36 -1.92 -11.87
C ARG A 465 -11.44 -2.95 -11.49
N ARG A 466 -11.33 -4.17 -12.02
CA ARG A 466 -12.29 -5.25 -11.74
C ARG A 466 -12.30 -5.66 -10.28
N ILE A 467 -11.15 -5.80 -9.62
CA ILE A 467 -11.11 -6.13 -8.19
C ILE A 467 -11.65 -4.97 -7.32
N MET A 468 -11.41 -3.72 -7.73
CA MET A 468 -11.98 -2.55 -7.06
C MET A 468 -13.51 -2.50 -7.21
N ASP A 469 -14.05 -2.83 -8.37
CA ASP A 469 -15.49 -2.98 -8.59
C ASP A 469 -16.09 -4.06 -7.67
N VAL A 470 -15.43 -5.22 -7.56
CA VAL A 470 -15.82 -6.32 -6.67
C VAL A 470 -15.86 -5.85 -5.22
N LEU A 471 -14.82 -5.17 -4.75
CA LEU A 471 -14.74 -4.66 -3.37
C LEU A 471 -15.87 -3.67 -3.09
N ARG A 472 -16.02 -2.65 -3.94
CA ARG A 472 -17.05 -1.61 -3.80
C ARG A 472 -18.45 -2.20 -3.78
N ALA A 473 -18.76 -3.04 -4.78
CA ALA A 473 -20.07 -3.66 -4.87
C ALA A 473 -20.31 -4.64 -3.71
N THR A 474 -19.28 -5.33 -3.21
CA THR A 474 -19.43 -6.23 -2.06
C THR A 474 -19.77 -5.44 -0.79
N ILE A 475 -19.04 -4.36 -0.51
CA ILE A 475 -19.32 -3.48 0.63
C ILE A 475 -20.74 -2.90 0.51
N GLU A 476 -21.09 -2.36 -0.66
CA GLU A 476 -22.41 -1.75 -0.91
C GLU A 476 -23.56 -2.76 -0.77
N VAL A 477 -23.42 -3.96 -1.34
CA VAL A 477 -24.48 -4.99 -1.32
C VAL A 477 -24.67 -5.60 0.05
N THR A 478 -23.58 -5.79 0.80
CA THR A 478 -23.62 -6.53 2.07
C THR A 478 -23.84 -5.63 3.28
N GLY A 479 -23.46 -4.34 3.20
CA GLY A 479 -23.48 -3.43 4.35
C GLY A 479 -22.52 -3.83 5.47
N VAL A 480 -21.56 -4.72 5.19
CA VAL A 480 -20.57 -5.18 6.17
C VAL A 480 -19.57 -4.05 6.46
N GLN A 481 -19.19 -3.91 7.74
CA GLN A 481 -18.17 -2.94 8.14
C GLN A 481 -16.84 -3.23 7.42
N THR A 482 -16.16 -2.18 6.96
CA THR A 482 -15.03 -2.33 6.03
C THR A 482 -13.79 -2.97 6.67
N ASP A 483 -13.64 -2.87 7.99
CA ASP A 483 -12.64 -3.59 8.80
C ASP A 483 -12.88 -5.11 8.88
N LYS A 484 -14.10 -5.57 8.56
CA LYS A 484 -14.49 -6.98 8.43
C LYS A 484 -14.42 -7.48 6.98
N VAL A 485 -14.03 -6.65 6.01
CA VAL A 485 -13.78 -7.06 4.63
C VAL A 485 -12.28 -7.23 4.43
N ILE A 486 -11.85 -8.42 4.00
CA ILE A 486 -10.44 -8.78 3.89
C ILE A 486 -10.12 -9.14 2.44
N LEU A 487 -9.19 -8.43 1.82
CA LEU A 487 -8.70 -8.73 0.47
C LEU A 487 -7.45 -9.62 0.54
N LYS A 488 -7.50 -10.82 -0.05
CA LYS A 488 -6.35 -11.71 -0.22
C LYS A 488 -5.94 -11.78 -1.70
N VAL A 489 -4.72 -11.34 -2.01
CA VAL A 489 -4.15 -11.37 -3.37
C VAL A 489 -3.08 -12.47 -3.45
N ARG A 490 -3.10 -13.29 -4.51
CA ARG A 490 -2.20 -14.47 -4.68
C ARG A 490 -0.78 -14.13 -5.18
N GLU A 491 -0.42 -12.88 -5.41
CA GLU A 491 0.85 -12.56 -6.06
C GLU A 491 2.08 -12.86 -5.19
N ARG A 492 3.12 -13.43 -5.83
CA ARG A 492 4.48 -13.42 -5.29
C ARG A 492 4.89 -11.96 -5.17
N GLN A 493 5.15 -11.47 -3.96
CA GLN A 493 5.64 -10.12 -3.70
C GLN A 493 6.89 -9.84 -4.56
N LYS A 494 6.70 -9.27 -5.75
CA LYS A 494 7.74 -8.72 -6.62
C LYS A 494 7.45 -7.24 -6.73
N GLY A 495 8.20 -6.43 -5.99
CA GLY A 495 8.09 -4.97 -6.06
C GLY A 495 7.51 -4.34 -4.80
N LYS A 496 7.51 -3.01 -4.80
CA LYS A 496 7.29 -2.14 -3.64
C LYS A 496 5.80 -2.01 -3.23
N ASN A 497 4.87 -2.69 -3.91
CA ASN A 497 3.43 -2.64 -3.65
C ASN A 497 3.01 -3.61 -2.52
N GLN A 498 3.76 -3.60 -1.42
CA GLN A 498 3.45 -4.42 -0.27
C GLN A 498 2.34 -3.71 0.52
N TYR A 499 1.08 -3.98 0.20
CA TYR A 499 -0.05 -3.61 1.06
C TYR A 499 0.26 -4.19 2.45
N GLN A 500 0.65 -3.32 3.39
CA GLN A 500 1.19 -3.75 4.67
C GLN A 500 0.08 -4.32 5.57
N LYS A 501 0.49 -5.33 6.36
CA LYS A 501 -0.24 -5.83 7.52
C LYS A 501 -0.42 -4.70 8.54
N LEU A 502 -1.63 -4.17 8.68
CA LEU A 502 -2.00 -3.18 9.69
C LEU A 502 -3.29 -3.60 10.38
N SER A 503 -3.22 -4.63 11.24
CA SER A 503 -4.14 -4.72 12.37
C SER A 503 -3.56 -5.63 13.46
N ASN A 504 -3.63 -5.15 14.70
CA ASN A 504 -3.47 -5.93 15.93
C ASN A 504 -4.79 -6.63 16.32
N ALA A 505 -5.76 -6.70 15.40
CA ALA A 505 -7.01 -7.41 15.63
C ALA A 505 -6.71 -8.87 15.96
N GLU A 506 -7.56 -9.48 16.79
CA GLU A 506 -7.53 -10.93 16.99
C GLU A 506 -7.62 -11.60 15.62
N ARG A 507 -6.49 -12.14 15.16
CA ARG A 507 -6.34 -12.63 13.78
C ARG A 507 -7.14 -13.91 13.54
N HIS A 508 -7.64 -14.49 14.62
CA HIS A 508 -8.39 -15.71 14.63
C HIS A 508 -9.80 -15.45 15.15
N ILE A 509 -10.77 -16.15 14.56
CA ILE A 509 -12.13 -16.24 15.08
C ILE A 509 -12.52 -17.71 15.18
N ILE A 510 -13.54 -18.00 15.98
CA ILE A 510 -14.16 -19.32 16.06
C ILE A 510 -15.39 -19.32 15.16
N VAL A 511 -15.55 -20.38 14.38
CA VAL A 511 -16.69 -20.60 13.49
C VAL A 511 -17.28 -21.97 13.73
N ASN A 512 -18.60 -22.10 13.62
CA ASN A 512 -19.28 -23.36 13.80
C ASN A 512 -19.71 -23.96 12.45
N GLU A 513 -19.55 -25.28 12.32
CA GLU A 513 -20.25 -26.07 11.32
C GLU A 513 -20.74 -27.39 11.90
N TYR A 514 -22.04 -27.64 11.78
CA TYR A 514 -22.68 -28.88 12.25
C TYR A 514 -22.42 -29.20 13.73
N GLY A 515 -22.31 -28.17 14.58
CA GLY A 515 -22.06 -28.34 16.01
C GLY A 515 -20.59 -28.52 16.39
N VAL A 516 -19.66 -28.34 15.44
CA VAL A 516 -18.21 -28.35 15.69
C VAL A 516 -17.65 -26.94 15.57
N ASP A 517 -16.98 -26.48 16.62
CA ASP A 517 -16.30 -25.19 16.66
C ASP A 517 -14.87 -25.31 16.11
N LEU A 518 -14.50 -24.43 15.19
CA LEU A 518 -13.20 -24.44 14.52
C LEU A 518 -12.59 -23.05 14.54
N LYS A 519 -11.31 -22.96 14.90
CA LYS A 519 -10.52 -21.74 14.82
C LYS A 519 -10.06 -21.50 13.39
N VAL A 520 -10.29 -20.30 12.87
CA VAL A 520 -9.83 -19.86 11.53
C VAL A 520 -8.96 -18.61 11.65
N ASN A 521 -7.92 -18.48 10.80
CA ASN A 521 -7.08 -17.28 10.71
C ASN A 521 -7.41 -16.50 9.44
N LEU A 522 -7.93 -15.28 9.58
CA LEU A 522 -8.42 -14.53 8.43
C LEU A 522 -7.33 -13.72 7.71
N TYR A 523 -6.16 -13.54 8.31
CA TYR A 523 -5.18 -12.52 7.89
C TYR A 523 -3.80 -13.06 7.50
N ASP A 524 -3.26 -14.04 8.23
CA ASP A 524 -1.84 -14.39 8.12
C ASP A 524 -1.51 -15.31 6.95
N TYR A 525 -2.46 -16.15 6.57
CA TYR A 525 -2.28 -17.18 5.53
C TYR A 525 -3.14 -16.86 4.30
N LEU A 526 -2.81 -17.46 3.17
CA LEU A 526 -3.64 -17.35 1.97
C LEU A 526 -4.97 -18.10 2.16
N ASP A 527 -4.89 -19.28 2.77
CA ASP A 527 -6.02 -20.02 3.32
C ASP A 527 -6.39 -19.50 4.71
N THR A 528 -7.47 -20.03 5.28
CA THR A 528 -8.00 -19.60 6.59
C THR A 528 -7.79 -20.65 7.69
N GLY A 529 -7.12 -21.76 7.39
CA GLY A 529 -7.12 -22.93 8.27
C GLY A 529 -8.33 -23.85 8.08
N LEU A 530 -9.30 -23.52 7.22
CA LEU A 530 -10.49 -24.35 6.99
C LEU A 530 -10.89 -24.38 5.51
N PHE A 531 -10.77 -25.56 4.89
CA PHE A 531 -11.22 -25.78 3.51
C PHE A 531 -12.74 -25.99 3.47
N LEU A 532 -13.47 -25.04 2.88
CA LEU A 532 -14.93 -25.03 2.87
C LEU A 532 -15.54 -26.16 2.02
N ASP A 533 -14.80 -26.65 1.03
CA ASP A 533 -15.21 -27.72 0.11
C ASP A 533 -15.30 -29.09 0.78
N HIS A 534 -14.45 -29.40 1.77
CA HIS A 534 -14.53 -30.65 2.54
C HIS A 534 -15.58 -30.65 3.66
N ARG A 535 -16.41 -29.61 3.80
CA ARG A 535 -17.37 -29.49 4.91
C ARG A 535 -18.32 -30.69 5.02
N ILE A 536 -18.87 -31.17 3.91
CA ILE A 536 -19.75 -32.36 3.92
C ILE A 536 -18.95 -33.63 4.26
N THR A 537 -17.72 -33.74 3.74
CA THR A 537 -16.81 -34.85 4.05
C THR A 537 -16.52 -34.91 5.55
N ARG A 538 -16.24 -33.78 6.20
CA ARG A 538 -16.03 -33.71 7.65
C ARG A 538 -17.25 -34.17 8.44
N LYS A 539 -18.44 -33.68 8.10
CA LYS A 539 -19.69 -34.16 8.72
C LYS A 539 -19.86 -35.67 8.57
N MET A 540 -19.63 -36.18 7.35
CA MET A 540 -19.74 -37.60 7.04
C MET A 540 -18.75 -38.43 7.87
N LEU A 541 -17.52 -37.95 8.08
CA LEU A 541 -16.54 -38.60 8.93
C LEU A 541 -17.02 -38.67 10.38
N GLY A 542 -17.55 -37.56 10.91
CA GLY A 542 -18.18 -37.54 12.25
C GLY A 542 -19.30 -38.57 12.37
N ASP A 543 -20.23 -38.60 11.42
CA ASP A 543 -21.34 -39.56 11.39
C ASP A 543 -20.86 -41.03 11.33
N MET A 544 -19.70 -41.27 10.71
CA MET A 544 -19.10 -42.60 10.57
C MET A 544 -18.23 -43.03 11.75
N ALA A 545 -17.78 -42.11 12.61
CA ALA A 545 -16.68 -42.33 13.55
C ALA A 545 -17.08 -43.00 14.86
N LYS A 546 -18.37 -43.05 15.21
CA LYS A 546 -18.83 -43.56 16.51
C LYS A 546 -18.24 -44.94 16.86
N GLY A 547 -17.48 -44.99 17.97
CA GLY A 547 -16.87 -46.20 18.51
C GLY A 547 -15.63 -46.72 17.74
N LYS A 548 -15.12 -45.94 16.77
CA LYS A 548 -14.04 -46.35 15.88
C LYS A 548 -12.70 -45.74 16.25
N ASP A 549 -11.62 -46.46 15.96
CA ASP A 549 -10.27 -45.91 15.94
C ASP A 549 -10.06 -45.20 14.58
N PHE A 550 -9.91 -43.86 14.63
CA PHE A 550 -9.86 -42.99 13.44
C PHE A 550 -8.44 -42.49 13.14
N LEU A 551 -8.01 -42.58 11.88
CA LEU A 551 -6.73 -42.04 11.40
C LEU A 551 -6.95 -40.87 10.43
N ASN A 552 -6.31 -39.74 10.66
CA ASN A 552 -6.33 -38.57 9.78
C ASN A 552 -4.91 -38.25 9.28
N LEU A 553 -4.69 -38.44 7.98
CA LEU A 553 -3.42 -38.22 7.31
C LEU A 553 -3.45 -36.92 6.50
N PHE A 554 -2.33 -36.18 6.49
CA PHE A 554 -2.25 -34.81 5.97
C PHE A 554 -3.26 -33.90 6.68
N ALA A 555 -3.28 -34.03 8.01
CA ALA A 555 -4.37 -33.56 8.84
C ALA A 555 -4.57 -32.04 8.84
N TYR A 556 -3.54 -31.27 8.48
CA TYR A 556 -3.58 -29.81 8.50
C TYR A 556 -4.05 -29.32 9.89
N THR A 557 -5.06 -28.47 9.97
CA THR A 557 -5.62 -27.95 11.23
C THR A 557 -6.53 -28.95 11.97
N GLY A 558 -6.52 -30.23 11.59
CA GLY A 558 -7.19 -31.30 12.32
C GLY A 558 -8.72 -31.31 12.22
N SER A 559 -9.34 -30.44 11.42
CA SER A 559 -10.80 -30.31 11.35
C SER A 559 -11.56 -31.63 11.13
N ALA A 560 -11.02 -32.57 10.34
CA ALA A 560 -11.59 -33.91 10.18
C ALA A 560 -11.50 -34.75 11.47
N SER A 561 -10.39 -34.67 12.20
CA SER A 561 -10.23 -35.34 13.50
C SER A 561 -11.21 -34.80 14.53
N VAL A 562 -11.44 -33.49 14.55
CA VAL A 562 -12.41 -32.87 15.47
C VAL A 562 -13.82 -33.38 15.19
N HIS A 563 -14.24 -33.42 13.92
CA HIS A 563 -15.54 -34.00 13.56
C HIS A 563 -15.64 -35.48 13.95
N ALA A 564 -14.59 -36.27 13.73
CA ALA A 564 -14.57 -37.68 14.14
C ALA A 564 -14.70 -37.84 15.66
N ALA A 565 -13.93 -37.06 16.44
CA ALA A 565 -13.98 -37.07 17.90
C ALA A 565 -15.36 -36.64 18.42
N CYS A 566 -15.91 -35.52 17.94
CA CYS A 566 -17.27 -35.08 18.28
C CYS A 566 -18.36 -36.09 17.84
N GLY A 567 -18.11 -36.85 16.76
CA GLY A 567 -18.95 -37.97 16.32
C GLY A 567 -18.86 -39.22 17.20
N GLY A 568 -18.00 -39.21 18.22
CA GLY A 568 -17.82 -40.29 19.19
C GLY A 568 -16.78 -41.32 18.77
N ALA A 569 -15.74 -40.93 18.01
CA ALA A 569 -14.56 -41.77 17.81
C ALA A 569 -14.03 -42.30 19.14
N LYS A 570 -13.64 -43.58 19.16
CA LYS A 570 -12.99 -44.19 20.32
C LYS A 570 -11.58 -43.61 20.53
N SER A 571 -10.86 -43.39 19.44
CA SER A 571 -9.55 -42.73 19.41
C SER A 571 -9.38 -41.98 18.09
N THR A 572 -8.50 -40.97 18.07
CA THR A 572 -8.10 -40.30 16.84
C THR A 572 -6.58 -40.16 16.76
N THR A 573 -5.97 -40.62 15.68
CA THR A 573 -4.56 -40.40 15.39
C THR A 573 -4.45 -39.36 14.28
N THR A 574 -3.89 -38.19 14.58
CA THR A 574 -3.83 -37.02 13.70
C THR A 574 -2.40 -36.75 13.26
N ILE A 575 -2.11 -36.85 11.95
CA ILE A 575 -0.75 -36.81 11.43
C ILE A 575 -0.56 -35.68 10.43
N ASP A 576 0.43 -34.82 10.70
CA ASP A 576 0.85 -33.76 9.77
C ASP A 576 2.36 -33.48 9.92
N MET A 577 3.01 -32.98 8.86
CA MET A 577 4.43 -32.62 8.91
C MET A 577 4.70 -31.32 9.71
N SER A 578 3.68 -30.47 9.86
CA SER A 578 3.77 -29.15 10.46
C SER A 578 3.36 -29.19 11.93
N ASN A 579 4.33 -28.97 12.83
CA ASN A 579 4.03 -28.81 14.26
C ASN A 579 3.09 -27.62 14.53
N THR A 580 3.13 -26.58 13.70
CA THR A 580 2.20 -25.44 13.80
C THR A 580 0.76 -25.86 13.51
N TYR A 581 0.54 -26.73 12.52
CA TYR A 581 -0.81 -27.19 12.20
C TYR A 581 -1.30 -28.25 13.18
N LEU A 582 -0.41 -29.10 13.70
CA LEU A 582 -0.75 -30.00 14.80
C LEU A 582 -1.12 -29.24 16.09
N GLY A 583 -0.40 -28.17 16.42
CA GLY A 583 -0.79 -27.29 17.53
C GLY A 583 -2.16 -26.65 17.30
N TRP A 584 -2.45 -26.20 16.07
CA TRP A 584 -3.78 -25.70 15.71
C TRP A 584 -4.85 -26.81 15.79
N ALA A 585 -4.51 -28.04 15.39
CA ALA A 585 -5.40 -29.20 15.53
C ALA A 585 -5.73 -29.51 16.99
N GLN A 586 -4.74 -29.41 17.89
CA GLN A 586 -4.93 -29.55 19.33
C GLN A 586 -5.87 -28.47 19.87
N GLU A 587 -5.63 -27.20 19.53
CA GLU A 587 -6.52 -26.09 19.93
C GLU A 587 -7.96 -26.32 19.43
N ASN A 588 -8.16 -26.83 18.21
CA ASN A 588 -9.50 -27.14 17.71
C ASN A 588 -10.17 -28.31 18.46
N MET A 589 -9.41 -29.32 18.88
CA MET A 589 -9.94 -30.40 19.73
C MET A 589 -10.34 -29.88 21.11
N GLU A 590 -9.49 -29.05 21.72
CA GLU A 590 -9.74 -28.41 23.01
C GLU A 590 -11.00 -27.53 22.97
N LEU A 591 -11.20 -26.75 21.90
CA LEU A 591 -12.42 -25.94 21.70
C LEU A 591 -13.71 -26.77 21.74
N ASN A 592 -13.64 -28.06 21.40
CA ASN A 592 -14.79 -28.97 21.39
C ASN A 592 -14.79 -29.95 22.58
N ASN A 593 -13.99 -29.69 23.61
CA ASN A 593 -13.82 -30.55 24.78
C ASN A 593 -13.38 -31.98 24.44
N GLN A 594 -12.71 -32.18 23.30
CA GLN A 594 -12.17 -33.48 22.88
C GLN A 594 -10.71 -33.60 23.34
N VAL A 595 -10.52 -33.59 24.65
CA VAL A 595 -9.19 -33.66 25.28
C VAL A 595 -9.00 -35.04 25.91
N GLY A 596 -7.81 -35.62 25.75
CA GLY A 596 -7.44 -36.89 26.38
C GLY A 596 -6.36 -37.63 25.60
N ASP A 597 -5.83 -38.69 26.20
CA ASP A 597 -4.77 -39.54 25.64
C ASP A 597 -5.23 -40.39 24.45
N GLN A 598 -6.54 -40.58 24.27
CA GLN A 598 -7.12 -41.20 23.08
C GLN A 598 -6.98 -40.36 21.80
N HIS A 599 -6.62 -39.07 21.89
CA HIS A 599 -6.43 -38.17 20.76
C HIS A 599 -4.95 -37.87 20.56
N GLU A 600 -4.31 -38.59 19.65
CA GLU A 600 -2.89 -38.48 19.35
C GLU A 600 -2.61 -37.48 18.22
N PHE A 601 -1.50 -36.77 18.35
CA PHE A 601 -1.00 -35.81 17.37
C PHE A 601 0.45 -36.13 17.05
N ILE A 602 0.71 -36.63 15.84
CA ILE A 602 2.02 -37.15 15.46
C ILE A 602 2.61 -36.28 14.36
N GLN A 603 3.77 -35.69 14.64
CA GLN A 603 4.52 -34.96 13.64
C GLN A 603 5.35 -35.91 12.78
N ALA A 604 4.89 -36.20 11.57
CA ALA A 604 5.59 -37.08 10.63
C ALA A 604 5.34 -36.73 9.16
N ASP A 605 6.24 -37.16 8.28
CA ASP A 605 5.93 -37.30 6.86
C ASP A 605 4.93 -38.45 6.70
N CYS A 606 3.69 -38.13 6.32
CA CYS A 606 2.61 -39.11 6.23
C CYS A 606 2.96 -40.27 5.29
N LEU A 607 3.69 -40.04 4.20
CA LEU A 607 4.06 -41.11 3.27
C LEU A 607 5.08 -42.07 3.88
N GLN A 608 6.05 -41.55 4.63
CA GLN A 608 7.05 -42.37 5.30
C GLN A 608 6.42 -43.11 6.49
N TRP A 609 5.60 -42.41 7.29
CA TRP A 609 4.92 -42.98 8.45
C TRP A 609 4.03 -44.17 8.04
N LEU A 610 3.31 -44.03 6.93
CA LEU A 610 2.50 -45.12 6.34
C LEU A 610 3.31 -46.37 5.97
N GLN A 611 4.62 -46.27 5.77
CA GLN A 611 5.47 -47.43 5.46
C GLN A 611 6.07 -48.08 6.70
N GLU A 612 6.13 -47.35 7.82
CA GLU A 612 6.87 -47.76 9.03
C GLU A 612 5.96 -48.29 10.15
N VAL A 613 4.65 -47.98 10.11
CA VAL A 613 3.71 -48.30 11.18
C VAL A 613 2.68 -49.35 10.75
N ASP A 614 2.45 -50.34 11.61
CA ASP A 614 1.52 -51.48 11.44
C ASP A 614 0.22 -51.38 12.25
N ASP A 615 -0.04 -50.21 12.85
CA ASP A 615 -1.28 -49.95 13.58
C ASP A 615 -2.51 -50.08 12.66
N THR A 616 -3.62 -50.55 13.22
CA THR A 616 -4.86 -50.79 12.47
C THR A 616 -6.00 -49.89 12.92
N PHE A 617 -6.81 -49.44 11.97
CA PHE A 617 -7.87 -48.45 12.15
C PHE A 617 -9.18 -48.92 11.50
N ASP A 618 -10.32 -48.45 12.02
CA ASP A 618 -11.64 -48.75 11.44
C ASP A 618 -12.07 -47.68 10.42
N LEU A 619 -11.54 -46.46 10.55
CA LEU A 619 -11.86 -45.34 9.66
C LEU A 619 -10.61 -44.52 9.38
N ILE A 620 -10.28 -44.34 8.11
CA ILE A 620 -9.10 -43.57 7.70
C ILE A 620 -9.55 -42.43 6.78
N PHE A 621 -9.13 -41.19 7.07
CA PHE A 621 -9.26 -40.06 6.15
C PHE A 621 -7.88 -39.65 5.64
N ILE A 622 -7.80 -39.38 4.34
CA ILE A 622 -6.58 -38.91 3.69
C ILE A 622 -6.93 -37.90 2.60
N ASP A 623 -6.30 -36.73 2.67
CA ASP A 623 -6.41 -35.66 1.68
C ASP A 623 -5.01 -35.16 1.28
N PRO A 624 -4.28 -35.94 0.47
CA PRO A 624 -2.91 -35.64 0.15
C PRO A 624 -2.83 -34.49 -0.89
N PRO A 625 -1.72 -33.73 -0.90
CA PRO A 625 -1.51 -32.69 -1.90
C PRO A 625 -1.43 -33.28 -3.31
N THR A 626 -1.93 -32.56 -4.32
CA THR A 626 -1.86 -32.98 -5.73
C THR A 626 -0.45 -33.31 -6.19
N PHE A 627 0.52 -32.49 -5.76
CA PHE A 627 1.94 -32.69 -6.01
C PHE A 627 2.71 -32.18 -4.79
N SER A 628 3.71 -32.94 -4.36
CA SER A 628 4.63 -32.49 -3.31
C SER A 628 6.07 -32.77 -3.69
N ASN A 629 6.91 -31.74 -3.53
CA ASN A 629 8.37 -31.79 -3.64
C ASN A 629 9.03 -31.23 -2.38
N SER A 630 8.34 -31.32 -1.23
CA SER A 630 8.84 -30.79 0.03
C SER A 630 10.26 -31.29 0.30
N LYS A 631 11.16 -30.40 0.70
CA LYS A 631 12.55 -30.76 1.06
C LYS A 631 12.64 -31.78 2.20
N ARG A 632 11.54 -31.93 2.98
CA ARG A 632 11.44 -32.92 4.05
C ARG A 632 11.08 -34.32 3.54
N MET A 633 10.63 -34.45 2.30
CA MET A 633 10.31 -35.73 1.68
C MET A 633 11.53 -36.28 0.94
N LYS A 634 11.76 -37.59 1.05
CA LYS A 634 12.84 -38.28 0.33
C LYS A 634 12.57 -38.40 -1.18
N GLN A 635 11.29 -38.40 -1.58
CA GLN A 635 10.85 -38.60 -2.96
C GLN A 635 9.77 -37.57 -3.34
N THR A 636 9.63 -37.31 -4.64
CA THR A 636 8.52 -36.50 -5.17
C THR A 636 7.25 -37.33 -5.20
N PHE A 637 6.13 -36.69 -4.88
CA PHE A 637 4.81 -37.31 -4.85
C PHE A 637 3.90 -36.69 -5.90
N ASP A 638 3.23 -37.53 -6.72
CA ASP A 638 2.11 -37.14 -7.57
C ASP A 638 0.93 -38.07 -7.30
N ILE A 639 -0.20 -37.49 -6.88
CA ILE A 639 -1.38 -38.28 -6.48
C ILE A 639 -1.91 -39.20 -7.58
N GLN A 640 -1.77 -38.86 -8.85
CA GLN A 640 -2.25 -39.70 -9.96
C GLN A 640 -1.31 -40.88 -10.25
N ARG A 641 -0.02 -40.71 -9.96
CA ARG A 641 1.00 -41.76 -10.16
C ARG A 641 1.06 -42.70 -8.96
N ASP A 642 0.95 -42.14 -7.77
CA ASP A 642 1.36 -42.80 -6.53
C ASP A 642 0.18 -43.25 -5.65
N HIS A 643 -1.08 -43.01 -6.05
CA HIS A 643 -2.24 -43.39 -5.21
C HIS A 643 -2.32 -44.89 -4.95
N ILE A 644 -1.84 -45.76 -5.86
CA ILE A 644 -1.85 -47.22 -5.63
C ILE A 644 -0.89 -47.61 -4.49
N MET A 645 0.30 -47.03 -4.44
CA MET A 645 1.25 -47.26 -3.34
C MET A 645 0.68 -46.76 -2.01
N LEU A 646 -0.04 -45.63 -2.02
CA LEU A 646 -0.80 -45.18 -0.86
C LEU A 646 -1.85 -46.21 -0.44
N MET A 647 -2.65 -46.71 -1.38
CA MET A 647 -3.72 -47.67 -1.10
C MET A 647 -3.19 -49.00 -0.57
N GLU A 648 -2.04 -49.48 -1.05
CA GLU A 648 -1.39 -50.69 -0.54
C GLU A 648 -1.04 -50.56 0.95
N ASN A 649 -0.45 -49.42 1.34
CA ASN A 649 -0.15 -49.14 2.75
C ASN A 649 -1.42 -48.97 3.57
N LEU A 650 -2.41 -48.23 3.06
CA LEU A 650 -3.68 -48.01 3.76
C LEU A 650 -4.47 -49.32 3.95
N LYS A 651 -4.45 -50.23 2.98
CA LYS A 651 -5.08 -51.55 3.09
C LYS A 651 -4.51 -52.34 4.26
N ARG A 652 -3.18 -52.36 4.41
CA ARG A 652 -2.48 -53.06 5.50
C ARG A 652 -2.94 -52.60 6.88
N MET A 653 -3.30 -51.32 6.99
CA MET A 653 -3.76 -50.68 8.21
C MET A 653 -5.29 -50.69 8.39
N LEU A 654 -6.05 -51.10 7.37
CA LEU A 654 -7.52 -51.10 7.40
C LEU A 654 -8.05 -52.41 8.00
N ARG A 655 -8.85 -52.32 9.07
CA ARG A 655 -9.53 -53.49 9.64
C ARG A 655 -10.61 -54.03 8.67
N THR A 656 -11.05 -55.27 8.88
CA THR A 656 -11.93 -56.01 7.95
C THR A 656 -13.20 -55.24 7.55
N ASP A 657 -13.88 -54.59 8.50
CA ASP A 657 -15.08 -53.76 8.24
C ASP A 657 -14.75 -52.25 8.08
N GLY A 658 -13.47 -51.93 7.90
CA GLY A 658 -12.97 -50.58 7.89
C GLY A 658 -13.30 -49.82 6.60
N LYS A 659 -13.26 -48.49 6.68
CA LYS A 659 -13.44 -47.60 5.51
C LYS A 659 -12.31 -46.60 5.38
N ILE A 660 -11.87 -46.36 4.15
CA ILE A 660 -10.97 -45.26 3.79
C ILE A 660 -11.81 -44.21 3.06
N VAL A 661 -11.80 -42.98 3.55
CA VAL A 661 -12.30 -41.80 2.85
C VAL A 661 -11.10 -41.10 2.21
N PHE A 662 -10.95 -41.31 0.90
CA PHE A 662 -9.85 -40.75 0.12
C PHE A 662 -10.35 -39.53 -0.65
N SER A 663 -9.74 -38.37 -0.42
CA SER A 663 -10.04 -37.12 -1.13
C SER A 663 -8.79 -36.54 -1.78
N ASN A 664 -8.94 -35.77 -2.87
CA ASN A 664 -7.87 -34.92 -3.40
C ASN A 664 -8.39 -33.84 -4.36
N ASN A 665 -7.59 -32.80 -4.58
CA ASN A 665 -7.94 -31.64 -5.40
C ASN A 665 -7.32 -31.66 -6.82
N LYS A 666 -6.85 -32.82 -7.30
CA LYS A 666 -6.31 -32.92 -8.67
C LYS A 666 -7.46 -32.87 -9.68
N ARG A 667 -7.45 -31.84 -10.52
CA ARG A 667 -8.40 -31.75 -11.65
C ARG A 667 -8.24 -32.97 -12.55
N GLN A 668 -9.35 -33.61 -12.90
CA GLN A 668 -9.41 -34.79 -13.77
C GLN A 668 -8.66 -36.02 -13.21
N PHE A 669 -8.55 -36.14 -11.88
CA PHE A 669 -8.05 -37.35 -11.23
C PHE A 669 -8.82 -38.59 -11.70
N LYS A 670 -8.09 -39.67 -11.97
CA LYS A 670 -8.66 -40.98 -12.31
C LYS A 670 -8.18 -42.03 -11.31
N MET A 671 -9.13 -42.66 -10.62
CA MET A 671 -8.83 -43.82 -9.78
C MET A 671 -8.51 -45.03 -10.67
N ASP A 672 -7.44 -45.73 -10.38
CA ASP A 672 -7.04 -46.95 -11.10
C ASP A 672 -7.75 -48.16 -10.46
N LEU A 673 -9.01 -48.35 -10.87
CA LEU A 673 -9.89 -49.38 -10.29
C LEU A 673 -9.39 -50.80 -10.54
N GLU A 674 -8.68 -51.05 -11.64
CA GLU A 674 -8.11 -52.36 -11.95
C GLU A 674 -7.07 -52.75 -10.89
N LYS A 675 -6.12 -51.86 -10.60
CA LYS A 675 -5.12 -52.12 -9.56
C LYS A 675 -5.68 -52.13 -8.15
N LEU A 676 -6.71 -51.34 -7.83
CA LEU A 676 -7.39 -51.46 -6.53
C LEU A 676 -8.04 -52.83 -6.38
N ASN A 677 -8.67 -53.34 -7.44
CA ASN A 677 -9.25 -54.68 -7.44
C ASN A 677 -8.19 -55.78 -7.28
N GLU A 678 -7.02 -55.64 -7.92
CA GLU A 678 -5.87 -56.54 -7.71
C GLU A 678 -5.36 -56.49 -6.27
N LEU A 679 -5.39 -55.31 -5.64
CA LEU A 679 -5.12 -55.15 -4.22
C LEU A 679 -6.24 -55.71 -3.33
N GLY A 680 -7.37 -56.17 -3.85
CA GLY A 680 -8.50 -56.64 -3.04
C GLY A 680 -9.26 -55.51 -2.33
N LEU A 681 -9.29 -54.33 -2.93
CA LEU A 681 -10.08 -53.18 -2.47
C LEU A 681 -11.18 -52.85 -3.48
N ASP A 682 -12.36 -52.48 -2.98
CA ASP A 682 -13.42 -51.86 -3.78
C ASP A 682 -13.45 -50.35 -3.53
N ALA A 683 -13.75 -49.56 -4.56
CA ALA A 683 -13.72 -48.11 -4.51
C ALA A 683 -14.97 -47.48 -5.12
N LYS A 684 -15.72 -46.78 -4.26
CA LYS A 684 -16.95 -46.08 -4.63
C LYS A 684 -16.73 -44.57 -4.71
N ASN A 685 -16.95 -44.00 -5.87
CA ASN A 685 -16.91 -42.54 -6.04
C ASN A 685 -18.09 -41.90 -5.29
N ILE A 686 -17.78 -40.95 -4.42
CA ILE A 686 -18.75 -40.17 -3.64
C ILE A 686 -18.64 -38.65 -3.89
N SER A 687 -17.88 -38.22 -4.91
CA SER A 687 -17.61 -36.80 -5.17
C SER A 687 -18.87 -35.96 -5.31
N ASP A 688 -19.89 -36.47 -6.00
CA ASP A 688 -21.19 -35.77 -6.13
C ASP A 688 -21.95 -35.65 -4.81
N LYS A 689 -21.74 -36.59 -3.87
CA LYS A 689 -22.37 -36.58 -2.55
C LYS A 689 -21.66 -35.65 -1.58
N THR A 690 -20.36 -35.41 -1.78
CA THR A 690 -19.55 -34.54 -0.93
C THR A 690 -19.45 -33.11 -1.47
N LEU A 691 -19.99 -32.81 -2.65
CA LEU A 691 -19.98 -31.47 -3.25
C LEU A 691 -20.96 -30.53 -2.53
N PRO A 692 -20.49 -29.49 -1.81
CA PRO A 692 -21.39 -28.57 -1.12
C PRO A 692 -22.15 -27.64 -2.07
N MET A 693 -23.32 -27.16 -1.64
CA MET A 693 -24.21 -26.35 -2.48
C MET A 693 -23.54 -25.05 -2.98
N ASP A 694 -22.73 -24.41 -2.13
CA ASP A 694 -21.94 -23.21 -2.43
C ASP A 694 -20.82 -23.46 -3.46
N PHE A 695 -20.47 -24.73 -3.72
CA PHE A 695 -19.48 -25.13 -4.74
C PHE A 695 -20.11 -25.80 -5.96
N ALA A 696 -21.44 -25.87 -6.07
CA ALA A 696 -22.16 -26.63 -7.11
C ALA A 696 -21.78 -26.29 -8.56
N LYS A 697 -21.20 -25.11 -8.83
CA LYS A 697 -20.72 -24.71 -10.17
C LYS A 697 -19.37 -25.30 -10.53
N ASN A 698 -18.54 -25.63 -9.54
CA ASN A 698 -17.21 -26.18 -9.74
C ASN A 698 -17.21 -27.67 -9.35
N LYS A 699 -17.85 -28.50 -10.18
CA LYS A 699 -18.01 -29.95 -9.94
C LYS A 699 -16.69 -30.72 -9.81
N HIS A 700 -15.57 -30.12 -10.17
CA HIS A 700 -14.23 -30.72 -10.13
C HIS A 700 -13.34 -30.10 -9.05
N ILE A 701 -13.94 -29.54 -7.99
CA ILE A 701 -13.17 -28.92 -6.91
C ILE A 701 -12.36 -29.96 -6.11
N HIS A 702 -12.97 -31.11 -5.84
CA HIS A 702 -12.34 -32.26 -5.19
C HIS A 702 -12.85 -33.56 -5.83
N ASN A 703 -12.12 -34.65 -5.60
CA ASN A 703 -12.53 -36.02 -5.91
C ASN A 703 -12.53 -36.82 -4.63
N SER A 704 -13.66 -37.40 -4.23
CA SER A 704 -13.80 -38.15 -2.98
C SER A 704 -14.29 -39.56 -3.25
N TRP A 705 -13.72 -40.53 -2.53
CA TRP A 705 -13.97 -41.96 -2.67
C TRP A 705 -14.13 -42.59 -1.28
N ILE A 706 -15.01 -43.58 -1.19
CA ILE A 706 -15.03 -44.54 -0.07
C ILE A 706 -14.42 -45.82 -0.60
N ILE A 707 -13.42 -46.33 0.10
CA ILE A 707 -12.69 -47.54 -0.26
C ILE A 707 -12.80 -48.52 0.90
N THR A 708 -13.08 -49.78 0.58
CA THR A 708 -13.24 -50.88 1.55
C THR A 708 -12.49 -52.11 1.07
N HIS A 709 -12.27 -53.07 1.97
CA HIS A 709 -11.93 -54.42 1.53
C HIS A 709 -13.01 -54.94 0.58
N LYS A 710 -12.59 -55.68 -0.44
CA LYS A 710 -13.50 -56.33 -1.37
C LYS A 710 -14.28 -57.42 -0.64
N GLU A 711 -15.59 -57.46 -0.83
CA GLU A 711 -16.41 -58.59 -0.38
C GLU A 711 -16.01 -59.83 -1.20
N ASP A 712 -15.70 -60.94 -0.52
CA ASP A 712 -15.33 -62.23 -1.15
C ASP A 712 -16.46 -62.81 -2.02
#